data_AF-A0A8H3CNQ8-F1
#
_entry.id   AF-A0A8H3CNQ8-F1
#
_cell.length_a   1.000
_cell.length_b   1.000
_cell.length_c   1.000
_cell.angle_alpha   90.00
_cell.angle_beta   90.00
_cell.angle_gamma   90.00
#
_symmetry.space_group_name_H-M   'P 1'
#
loop_
_entity.id
_entity.type
_entity.pdbx_description
1 polymer ?
#
loop_
_entity_poly.entity_id
_entity_poly.type
_entity_poly.pdbx_seq_one_letter_code
_entity_poly.pdbx_strand_id
1 'polypeptide(L)'
;MAYVFKRDGRKERVAFDKITARITKLCYGLDRNHVDPIEVTKKVIAGVYAGVTTVELDNLASETAAYLTTKHPDYAILAARIAISNLHKETKKNFSAVIADLYNYVNPKNGRPAGMISKETYEIVQENAATLDSAMIYERDFHYNFFGFKTLERSYLLRINGRVAERPQHMLMRVAVGIHGSNIDRVIETYNLMSERYFTHASPTLFNAGTPHPQLSSCFLVAMKDDSIDGIYDTLKTCAMISKTAGGIGLHIHNIRATGSYIAGTNGYSNGIVPMLRAYDATARYVDQGGNKRPGAFAIYLEPWHSDVFEFLDLRKNHGKEEVRARDLFYALWIPDLFMQRVEEDGEWSLFCPNEAPGLADVHGAAFVELYTKYEKEGRARKTIKAHKLWYAILDAQIETGGPFMLYKDAANAKSNQQNLGTIKSSNLCTEIIEYSAPDEVAVCNLASIALPTFIVNDPTAPHGKRYDFKKLHEVTKVITNNLNTIIDVNYYPVPEARNSNMRHRPIGIGVQGLADAFMCMKMPFDSPEARELNILIFETIYHAAAEASAEMAEAQGAYSSFPGSPASQGKLQFDLWGVTPSGLWEWEDLKAKIMRTGLRNSLLVAPMPTASTSQILGFNECFEPYTSNIYTRRVLAGEFQVVCPWLLRDLVSLGLWDDDMKNMIIASGGSIQNIAGIPDDIKAIYKTVWEISQKTILNLAADRGAFICQSQSLNVHLQSPNARQLTSMHFYGWKKGLKTGMYYLRTRPAAQAIQFTVDQSVIKQANAAKKAAAVPPAKPEIKQEPTAASLAAASNVSLAPSSTDAAVTPTIATLRNLTLSDSGAPSPAISTAAVNGSSLSLPATSSAGTPSVAETAPTTLSTSEDASTPSTQTPAQIDPEYAAALERQRQRELEQAKLYCSLENKEAKNSMGNTKTNAAVVKVPDDLSPPFVLPQANGSHLALIWFGKFVLLVSDHVSATVGHLLPSETPVTGADPDPDANTRPNRGIRRALVVGPPPPVTHPPPRIVPGRCQLRLAFLISACCSPAAIIRLSSLIGSTILSPDIPVDPSHVLDIINESTGHVSGNVAVASSCCLLEAGLKLVELVCQATCDSSNSVLAA
;
A
#
# COMPACT_ATOMS: atom_id res chain seq x y z
N MET A 1 -28.27 3.52 -43.06
CA MET A 1 -26.94 4.15 -42.80
C MET A 1 -26.69 4.14 -41.29
N ALA A 2 -25.45 4.03 -40.84
CA ALA A 2 -25.13 4.06 -39.40
C ALA A 2 -25.36 5.46 -38.79
N TYR A 3 -25.87 5.47 -37.56
CA TYR A 3 -26.14 6.65 -36.75
C TYR A 3 -25.67 6.41 -35.31
N VAL A 4 -25.41 7.51 -34.61
CA VAL A 4 -24.99 7.55 -33.20
C VAL A 4 -26.02 8.31 -32.37
N PHE A 5 -26.13 7.94 -31.10
CA PHE A 5 -26.88 8.72 -30.11
C PHE A 5 -25.96 9.66 -29.34
N LYS A 6 -26.26 10.95 -29.38
CA LYS A 6 -25.59 11.98 -28.55
C LYS A 6 -25.99 11.84 -27.08
N ARG A 7 -25.19 12.46 -26.21
CA ARG A 7 -25.42 12.54 -24.75
C ARG A 7 -26.75 13.21 -24.38
N ASP A 8 -27.29 14.03 -25.27
CA ASP A 8 -28.60 14.67 -25.18
C ASP A 8 -29.74 13.86 -25.85
N GLY A 9 -29.49 12.58 -26.17
CA GLY A 9 -30.41 11.69 -26.86
C GLY A 9 -30.52 11.91 -28.38
N ARG A 10 -29.95 12.99 -28.95
CA ARG A 10 -30.15 13.29 -30.38
C ARG A 10 -29.42 12.31 -31.29
N LYS A 11 -30.18 11.77 -32.26
CA LYS A 11 -29.73 10.86 -33.31
C LYS A 11 -28.96 11.64 -34.39
N GLU A 12 -27.70 11.30 -34.65
CA GLU A 12 -26.89 11.93 -35.71
C GLU A 12 -26.25 10.86 -36.62
N ARG A 13 -26.15 11.12 -37.93
CA ARG A 13 -25.46 10.24 -38.88
C ARG A 13 -23.96 10.16 -38.56
N VAL A 14 -23.38 8.95 -38.62
CA VAL A 14 -21.93 8.75 -38.53
C VAL A 14 -21.23 9.50 -39.67
N ALA A 15 -20.27 10.37 -39.32
CA ALA A 15 -19.51 11.17 -40.28
C ALA A 15 -18.01 11.08 -39.97
N PHE A 16 -17.24 10.63 -40.96
CA PHE A 16 -15.79 10.40 -40.85
C PHE A 16 -15.05 11.67 -40.39
N ASP A 17 -15.39 12.80 -41.00
CA ASP A 17 -14.68 14.07 -40.81
C ASP A 17 -14.95 14.67 -39.41
N LYS A 18 -16.15 14.46 -38.85
CA LYS A 18 -16.49 14.89 -37.48
C LYS A 18 -15.68 14.12 -36.43
N ILE A 19 -15.46 12.82 -36.65
CA ILE A 19 -14.63 11.99 -35.75
C ILE A 19 -13.16 12.38 -35.91
N THR A 20 -12.67 12.47 -37.15
CA THR A 20 -11.29 12.85 -37.48
C THR A 20 -10.93 14.24 -36.93
N ALA A 21 -11.78 15.25 -37.12
CA ALA A 21 -11.55 16.60 -36.63
C ALA A 21 -11.49 16.66 -35.10
N ARG A 22 -12.33 15.87 -34.40
CA ARG A 22 -12.27 15.77 -32.94
C ARG A 22 -10.95 15.17 -32.45
N ILE A 23 -10.51 14.05 -33.04
CA ILE A 23 -9.26 13.39 -32.64
C ILE A 23 -8.07 14.30 -32.99
N THR A 24 -8.09 14.95 -34.15
CA THR A 24 -7.08 15.93 -34.57
C THR A 24 -6.94 17.10 -33.58
N LYS A 25 -8.05 17.63 -33.05
CA LYS A 25 -8.02 18.69 -32.02
C LYS A 25 -7.32 18.25 -30.72
N LEU A 26 -7.24 16.96 -30.43
CA LEU A 26 -6.54 16.40 -29.26
C LEU A 26 -5.06 16.07 -29.53
N CYS A 27 -4.57 16.22 -30.77
CA CYS A 27 -3.20 15.92 -31.18
C CYS A 27 -2.20 17.09 -30.98
N TYR A 28 -2.54 18.11 -30.20
CA TYR A 28 -1.68 19.28 -29.98
C TYR A 28 -0.35 18.91 -29.31
N GLY A 29 0.77 19.33 -29.87
CA GLY A 29 2.11 19.01 -29.34
C GLY A 29 2.47 17.53 -29.33
N LEU A 30 1.77 16.68 -30.10
CA LEU A 30 2.19 15.29 -30.38
C LEU A 30 2.91 15.25 -31.73
N ASP A 31 3.81 14.29 -31.94
CA ASP A 31 4.51 14.17 -33.22
C ASP A 31 3.54 13.81 -34.36
N ARG A 32 3.37 14.76 -35.29
CA ARG A 32 2.47 14.66 -36.45
C ARG A 32 3.00 13.77 -37.57
N ASN A 33 4.29 13.40 -37.54
CA ASN A 33 4.86 12.45 -38.49
C ASN A 33 4.44 11.00 -38.15
N HIS A 34 4.28 10.72 -36.85
CA HIS A 34 3.96 9.38 -36.34
C HIS A 34 2.51 9.21 -35.86
N VAL A 35 1.83 10.28 -35.41
CA VAL A 35 0.46 10.22 -34.87
C VAL A 35 -0.58 10.68 -35.90
N ASP A 36 -1.03 9.73 -36.73
CA ASP A 36 -2.15 9.93 -37.66
C ASP A 36 -3.53 9.72 -36.96
N PRO A 37 -4.41 10.74 -36.91
CA PRO A 37 -5.78 10.62 -36.43
C PRO A 37 -6.73 9.97 -37.46
N ILE A 38 -6.34 9.89 -38.73
CA ILE A 38 -7.12 9.26 -39.80
C ILE A 38 -7.07 7.73 -39.65
N GLU A 39 -5.91 7.13 -39.32
CA GLU A 39 -5.79 5.70 -38.97
C GLU A 39 -6.69 5.34 -37.79
N VAL A 40 -6.68 6.14 -36.71
CA VAL A 40 -7.58 5.94 -35.55
C VAL A 40 -9.03 5.96 -36.01
N THR A 41 -9.44 6.98 -36.79
CA THR A 41 -10.82 7.12 -37.26
C THR A 41 -11.26 5.96 -38.15
N LYS A 42 -10.41 5.50 -39.08
CA LYS A 42 -10.66 4.31 -39.93
C LYS A 42 -10.93 3.07 -39.08
N LYS A 43 -10.09 2.81 -38.07
CA LYS A 43 -10.22 1.64 -37.17
C LYS A 43 -11.45 1.74 -36.27
N VAL A 44 -11.76 2.91 -35.73
CA VAL A 44 -12.96 3.16 -34.91
C VAL A 44 -14.23 2.89 -35.72
N ILE A 45 -14.33 3.42 -36.94
CA ILE A 45 -15.55 3.27 -37.78
C ILE A 45 -15.80 1.81 -38.18
N ALA A 46 -14.75 0.99 -38.33
CA ALA A 46 -14.90 -0.44 -38.56
C ALA A 46 -15.57 -1.19 -37.37
N GLY A 47 -15.51 -0.64 -36.16
CA GLY A 47 -16.19 -1.17 -34.97
C GLY A 47 -17.56 -0.52 -34.66
N VAL A 48 -18.06 0.40 -35.49
CA VAL A 48 -19.32 1.13 -35.24
C VAL A 48 -20.53 0.35 -35.74
N TYR A 49 -21.44 0.01 -34.82
CA TYR A 49 -22.78 -0.49 -35.10
C TYR A 49 -23.83 0.64 -35.05
N ALA A 50 -25.01 0.40 -35.63
CA ALA A 50 -26.12 1.35 -35.61
C ALA A 50 -26.69 1.54 -34.20
N GLY A 51 -26.85 2.78 -33.75
CA GLY A 51 -27.35 3.08 -32.40
C GLY A 51 -26.30 2.96 -31.29
N VAL A 52 -25.00 2.98 -31.62
CA VAL A 52 -23.92 3.18 -30.64
C VAL A 52 -23.97 4.60 -30.06
N THR A 53 -23.66 4.76 -28.78
CA THR A 53 -23.63 6.08 -28.14
C THR A 53 -22.33 6.83 -28.44
N THR A 54 -22.37 8.16 -28.36
CA THR A 54 -21.16 9.01 -28.46
C THR A 54 -20.22 8.91 -27.24
N VAL A 55 -20.55 8.10 -26.24
CA VAL A 55 -19.68 7.75 -25.10
C VAL A 55 -18.93 6.46 -25.39
N GLU A 56 -19.63 5.43 -25.89
CA GLU A 56 -19.02 4.18 -26.38
C GLU A 56 -18.06 4.44 -27.54
N LEU A 57 -18.42 5.33 -28.48
CA LEU A 57 -17.56 5.76 -29.58
C LEU A 57 -16.25 6.41 -29.09
N ASP A 58 -16.33 7.21 -28.01
CA ASP A 58 -15.16 7.87 -27.42
C ASP A 58 -14.25 6.87 -26.69
N ASN A 59 -14.83 5.87 -26.01
CA ASN A 59 -14.07 4.78 -25.39
C ASN A 59 -13.36 3.93 -26.44
N LEU A 60 -14.07 3.49 -27.49
CA LEU A 60 -13.49 2.75 -28.61
C LEU A 60 -12.36 3.53 -29.30
N ALA A 61 -12.49 4.85 -29.45
CA ALA A 61 -11.42 5.70 -30.00
C ALA A 61 -10.20 5.82 -29.07
N SER A 62 -10.42 5.91 -27.77
CA SER A 62 -9.35 5.90 -26.76
C SER A 62 -8.60 4.56 -26.75
N GLU A 63 -9.32 3.44 -26.75
CA GLU A 63 -8.77 2.08 -26.75
C GLU A 63 -8.04 1.78 -28.07
N THR A 64 -8.60 2.18 -29.22
CA THR A 64 -7.94 2.08 -30.53
C THR A 64 -6.63 2.86 -30.57
N ALA A 65 -6.59 4.06 -30.00
CA ALA A 65 -5.34 4.82 -29.87
C ALA A 65 -4.38 4.14 -28.88
N ALA A 66 -4.84 3.55 -27.78
CA ALA A 66 -3.98 2.85 -26.83
C ALA A 66 -3.28 1.62 -27.45
N TYR A 67 -3.95 0.88 -28.35
CA TYR A 67 -3.30 -0.20 -29.11
C TYR A 67 -2.17 0.29 -30.03
N LEU A 68 -2.26 1.53 -30.53
CA LEU A 68 -1.24 2.17 -31.38
C LEU A 68 -0.02 2.71 -30.60
N THR A 69 0.01 2.61 -29.26
CA THR A 69 1.21 2.90 -28.44
C THR A 69 2.44 2.12 -28.90
N THR A 70 2.24 0.94 -29.50
CA THR A 70 3.30 0.12 -30.10
C THR A 70 3.96 0.73 -31.34
N LYS A 71 3.35 1.73 -31.99
CA LYS A 71 3.97 2.52 -33.07
C LYS A 71 4.77 3.71 -32.53
N HIS A 72 4.17 4.49 -31.64
CA HIS A 72 4.75 5.72 -31.10
C HIS A 72 4.14 6.03 -29.72
N PRO A 73 4.91 6.51 -28.71
CA PRO A 73 4.40 6.60 -27.33
C PRO A 73 3.35 7.69 -27.16
N ASP A 74 3.34 8.71 -28.04
CA ASP A 74 2.33 9.77 -28.04
C ASP A 74 0.91 9.24 -28.32
N TYR A 75 0.76 8.05 -28.91
CA TYR A 75 -0.56 7.41 -29.03
C TYR A 75 -1.18 7.08 -27.65
N ALA A 76 -0.37 6.78 -26.62
CA ALA A 76 -0.87 6.63 -25.25
C ALA A 76 -1.31 7.96 -24.63
N ILE A 77 -0.75 9.08 -25.07
CA ILE A 77 -1.16 10.44 -24.67
C ILE A 77 -2.46 10.82 -25.41
N LEU A 78 -2.55 10.54 -26.71
CA LEU A 78 -3.78 10.74 -27.48
C LEU A 78 -4.95 9.91 -26.92
N ALA A 79 -4.70 8.64 -26.61
CA ALA A 79 -5.66 7.75 -25.95
C ALA A 79 -6.17 8.33 -24.63
N ALA A 80 -5.27 8.80 -23.76
CA ALA A 80 -5.62 9.47 -22.51
C ALA A 80 -6.49 10.70 -22.78
N ARG A 81 -6.06 11.59 -23.69
CA ARG A 81 -6.78 12.83 -24.03
C ARG A 81 -8.19 12.57 -24.56
N ILE A 82 -8.40 11.48 -25.31
CA ILE A 82 -9.75 11.08 -25.75
C ILE A 82 -10.61 10.66 -24.54
N ALA A 83 -10.09 9.83 -23.64
CA ALA A 83 -10.81 9.38 -22.44
C ALA A 83 -11.10 10.53 -21.45
N ILE A 84 -10.15 11.43 -21.24
CA ILE A 84 -10.33 12.62 -20.39
C ILE A 84 -11.33 13.59 -21.05
N SER A 85 -11.27 13.77 -22.37
CA SER A 85 -12.27 14.54 -23.13
C SER A 85 -13.67 13.89 -23.12
N ASN A 86 -13.76 12.58 -22.87
CA ASN A 86 -15.01 11.88 -22.59
C ASN A 86 -15.49 12.24 -21.16
N LEU A 87 -14.67 11.99 -20.14
CA LEU A 87 -14.97 12.28 -18.73
C LEU A 87 -15.39 13.74 -18.50
N HIS A 88 -14.71 14.70 -19.13
CA HIS A 88 -15.03 16.14 -19.04
C HIS A 88 -16.40 16.53 -19.60
N LYS A 89 -17.10 15.62 -20.30
CA LYS A 89 -18.48 15.80 -20.79
C LYS A 89 -19.52 15.09 -19.93
N GLU A 90 -19.11 14.05 -19.20
CA GLU A 90 -19.98 13.32 -18.25
C GLU A 90 -19.94 13.94 -16.84
N THR A 91 -18.93 14.76 -16.52
CA THR A 91 -18.73 15.39 -15.21
C THR A 91 -19.00 16.90 -15.22
N LYS A 92 -19.60 17.42 -14.14
CA LYS A 92 -19.67 18.88 -13.88
C LYS A 92 -18.26 19.50 -13.93
N LYS A 93 -18.17 20.79 -14.26
CA LYS A 93 -16.88 21.51 -14.24
C LYS A 93 -16.48 21.88 -12.82
N ASN A 94 -17.29 22.69 -12.15
CA ASN A 94 -16.98 23.26 -10.83
C ASN A 94 -16.86 22.18 -9.74
N PHE A 95 -15.84 22.28 -8.91
CA PHE A 95 -15.55 21.39 -7.79
C PHE A 95 -16.51 21.60 -6.63
N SER A 96 -16.83 22.86 -6.30
CA SER A 96 -17.82 23.22 -5.26
C SER A 96 -19.14 22.47 -5.44
N ALA A 97 -19.61 22.38 -6.69
CA ALA A 97 -20.83 21.68 -7.10
C ALA A 97 -20.70 20.14 -7.09
N VAL A 98 -19.53 19.59 -7.41
CA VAL A 98 -19.26 18.13 -7.32
C VAL A 98 -19.18 17.70 -5.85
N ILE A 99 -18.53 18.50 -5.00
CA ILE A 99 -18.49 18.29 -3.54
C ILE A 99 -19.89 18.38 -2.94
N ALA A 100 -20.74 19.32 -3.41
CA ALA A 100 -22.14 19.38 -3.01
C ALA A 100 -22.96 18.15 -3.44
N ASP A 101 -22.77 17.62 -4.65
CA ASP A 101 -23.43 16.38 -5.09
C ASP A 101 -22.99 15.16 -4.25
N LEU A 102 -21.69 15.07 -3.96
CA LEU A 102 -21.10 13.96 -3.20
C LEU A 102 -21.48 14.01 -1.71
N TYR A 103 -21.61 15.21 -1.12
CA TYR A 103 -22.06 15.40 0.26
C TYR A 103 -23.56 15.11 0.41
N ASN A 104 -24.40 15.63 -0.49
CA ASN A 104 -25.86 15.45 -0.46
C ASN A 104 -26.33 14.12 -1.07
N TYR A 105 -25.42 13.16 -1.31
CA TYR A 105 -25.77 11.88 -1.91
C TYR A 105 -26.71 11.06 -1.00
N VAL A 106 -27.86 10.66 -1.57
CA VAL A 106 -28.83 9.75 -0.96
C VAL A 106 -28.77 8.42 -1.71
N ASN A 107 -28.69 7.31 -0.97
CA ASN A 107 -28.64 5.98 -1.56
C ASN A 107 -30.01 5.62 -2.19
N PRO A 108 -30.11 5.43 -3.52
CA PRO A 108 -31.40 5.27 -4.20
C PRO A 108 -32.12 3.96 -3.87
N LYS A 109 -31.46 2.98 -3.24
CA LYS A 109 -32.08 1.70 -2.86
C LYS A 109 -32.77 1.73 -1.51
N ASN A 110 -32.50 2.72 -0.65
CA ASN A 110 -33.08 2.78 0.71
C ASN A 110 -33.46 4.19 1.18
N GLY A 111 -33.27 5.23 0.36
CA GLY A 111 -33.65 6.61 0.67
C GLY A 111 -32.85 7.28 1.79
N ARG A 112 -31.78 6.66 2.29
CA ARG A 112 -30.98 7.21 3.39
C ARG A 112 -29.85 8.10 2.87
N PRO A 113 -29.59 9.26 3.52
CA PRO A 113 -28.36 10.04 3.30
C PRO A 113 -27.13 9.15 3.49
N ALA A 114 -26.18 9.26 2.56
CA ALA A 114 -24.98 8.44 2.48
C ALA A 114 -23.78 9.25 1.94
N GLY A 115 -23.69 10.52 2.33
CA GLY A 115 -22.71 11.49 1.84
C GLY A 115 -21.26 10.98 1.89
N MET A 116 -20.53 11.19 0.79
CA MET A 116 -19.17 10.69 0.59
C MET A 116 -18.08 11.70 1.01
N ILE A 117 -18.47 12.92 1.39
CA ILE A 117 -17.59 13.99 1.87
C ILE A 117 -17.89 14.23 3.36
N SER A 118 -16.89 14.56 4.17
CA SER A 118 -17.12 14.97 5.57
C SER A 118 -17.86 16.31 5.64
N LYS A 119 -18.62 16.53 6.71
CA LYS A 119 -19.32 17.81 6.90
C LYS A 119 -18.36 19.00 6.89
N GLU A 120 -17.26 18.88 7.62
CA GLU A 120 -16.19 19.88 7.72
C GLU A 120 -15.57 20.23 6.35
N THR A 121 -15.21 19.22 5.54
CA THR A 121 -14.68 19.45 4.19
C THR A 121 -15.73 20.05 3.26
N TYR A 122 -17.00 19.68 3.39
CA TYR A 122 -18.08 20.31 2.63
C TYR A 122 -18.22 21.81 3.00
N GLU A 123 -18.29 22.14 4.30
CA GLU A 123 -18.43 23.52 4.79
C GLU A 123 -17.27 24.41 4.32
N ILE A 124 -16.01 23.97 4.53
CA ILE A 124 -14.80 24.69 4.06
C ILE A 124 -14.81 24.92 2.53
N VAL A 125 -15.25 23.93 1.75
CA VAL A 125 -15.32 24.06 0.28
C VAL A 125 -16.42 25.01 -0.17
N GLN A 126 -17.57 25.06 0.51
CA GLN A 126 -18.62 26.03 0.16
C GLN A 126 -18.21 27.47 0.54
N GLU A 127 -17.61 27.66 1.71
CA GLU A 127 -17.11 28.97 2.17
C GLU A 127 -16.04 29.55 1.23
N ASN A 128 -15.17 28.69 0.69
CA ASN A 128 -14.04 29.09 -0.15
C ASN A 128 -14.27 28.79 -1.65
N ALA A 129 -15.52 28.54 -2.06
CA ALA A 129 -15.86 27.97 -3.36
C ALA A 129 -15.26 28.73 -4.55
N ALA A 130 -15.34 30.06 -4.58
CA ALA A 130 -14.83 30.87 -5.68
C ALA A 130 -13.30 30.78 -5.84
N THR A 131 -12.57 30.73 -4.72
CA THR A 131 -11.11 30.61 -4.70
C THR A 131 -10.68 29.20 -5.15
N LEU A 132 -11.33 28.16 -4.64
CA LEU A 132 -11.01 26.77 -4.97
C LEU A 132 -11.41 26.42 -6.42
N ASP A 133 -12.56 26.89 -6.91
CA ASP A 133 -13.02 26.69 -8.30
C ASP A 133 -12.12 27.41 -9.33
N SER A 134 -11.54 28.56 -8.98
CA SER A 134 -10.64 29.31 -9.86
C SER A 134 -9.19 28.86 -9.82
N ALA A 135 -8.74 28.24 -8.71
CA ALA A 135 -7.38 27.72 -8.58
C ALA A 135 -7.10 26.45 -9.42
N MET A 136 -8.12 25.71 -9.87
CA MET A 136 -7.92 24.47 -10.63
C MET A 136 -7.66 24.68 -12.12
N ILE A 137 -6.65 23.98 -12.62
CA ILE A 137 -6.25 23.98 -14.03
C ILE A 137 -6.61 22.62 -14.64
N TYR A 138 -7.79 22.53 -15.27
CA TYR A 138 -8.31 21.28 -15.86
C TYR A 138 -7.46 20.75 -17.02
N GLU A 139 -6.65 21.61 -17.61
CA GLU A 139 -5.66 21.27 -18.63
C GLU A 139 -4.63 20.26 -18.09
N ARG A 140 -4.34 20.28 -16.78
CA ARG A 140 -3.46 19.31 -16.11
C ARG A 140 -4.01 17.87 -16.11
N ASP A 141 -5.32 17.66 -16.30
CA ASP A 141 -5.84 16.30 -16.50
C ASP A 141 -5.22 15.64 -17.74
N PHE A 142 -4.96 16.41 -18.81
CA PHE A 142 -4.36 15.91 -20.05
C PHE A 142 -2.86 15.57 -19.96
N HIS A 143 -2.26 15.64 -18.77
CA HIS A 143 -0.90 15.20 -18.49
C HIS A 143 -0.79 13.70 -18.16
N TYR A 144 -1.89 13.04 -17.76
CA TYR A 144 -1.90 11.60 -17.50
C TYR A 144 -1.78 10.78 -18.79
N ASN A 145 -1.13 9.62 -18.72
CA ASN A 145 -1.20 8.62 -19.80
C ASN A 145 -2.45 7.73 -19.64
N PHE A 146 -2.78 6.95 -20.67
CA PHE A 146 -4.01 6.16 -20.70
C PHE A 146 -4.14 5.19 -19.52
N PHE A 147 -3.06 4.48 -19.15
CA PHE A 147 -3.07 3.52 -18.07
C PHE A 147 -3.20 4.20 -16.70
N GLY A 148 -2.50 5.32 -16.48
CA GLY A 148 -2.61 6.09 -15.25
C GLY A 148 -4.01 6.70 -15.05
N PHE A 149 -4.59 7.24 -16.12
CA PHE A 149 -5.98 7.70 -16.11
C PHE A 149 -6.97 6.55 -15.84
N LYS A 150 -6.82 5.39 -16.49
CA LYS A 150 -7.69 4.23 -16.24
C LYS A 150 -7.53 3.65 -14.84
N THR A 151 -6.35 3.74 -14.21
CA THR A 151 -6.16 3.42 -12.79
C THR A 151 -6.94 4.37 -11.89
N LEU A 152 -6.90 5.68 -12.16
CA LEU A 152 -7.70 6.68 -11.44
C LEU A 152 -9.22 6.43 -11.60
N GLU A 153 -9.68 6.29 -12.85
CA GLU A 153 -11.07 6.03 -13.22
C GLU A 153 -11.61 4.76 -12.54
N ARG A 154 -10.80 3.70 -12.44
CA ARG A 154 -11.15 2.43 -11.78
C ARG A 154 -11.42 2.59 -10.29
N SER A 155 -10.48 3.16 -9.54
CA SER A 155 -10.45 3.02 -8.07
C SER A 155 -10.49 4.32 -7.26
N TYR A 156 -10.08 5.46 -7.82
CA TYR A 156 -9.74 6.67 -7.04
C TYR A 156 -10.75 7.81 -7.14
N LEU A 157 -11.39 7.97 -8.31
CA LEU A 157 -12.37 9.02 -8.53
C LEU A 157 -13.72 8.60 -7.92
N LEU A 158 -14.29 9.43 -7.03
CA LEU A 158 -15.58 9.12 -6.39
C LEU A 158 -16.72 9.05 -7.41
N ARG A 159 -17.71 8.20 -7.09
CA ARG A 159 -18.78 7.79 -8.01
C ARG A 159 -20.17 7.97 -7.40
N ILE A 160 -21.08 8.55 -8.17
CA ILE A 160 -22.51 8.64 -7.85
C ILE A 160 -23.25 7.62 -8.71
N ASN A 161 -24.00 6.70 -8.08
CA ASN A 161 -24.77 5.65 -8.78
C ASN A 161 -23.93 4.84 -9.80
N GLY A 162 -22.65 4.58 -9.46
CA GLY A 162 -21.70 3.85 -10.31
C GLY A 162 -20.98 4.69 -11.37
N ARG A 163 -21.48 5.88 -11.71
CA ARG A 163 -20.86 6.82 -12.65
C ARG A 163 -19.84 7.72 -11.94
N VAL A 164 -18.73 8.03 -12.62
CA VAL A 164 -17.68 8.90 -12.06
C VAL A 164 -18.19 10.33 -11.94
N ALA A 165 -18.05 10.92 -10.75
CA ALA A 165 -18.44 12.30 -10.46
C ALA A 165 -17.22 13.25 -10.45
N GLU A 166 -16.09 12.77 -9.91
CA GLU A 166 -14.84 13.55 -9.83
C GLU A 166 -14.02 13.51 -11.13
N ARG A 167 -13.43 14.65 -11.49
CA ARG A 167 -12.24 14.71 -12.36
C ARG A 167 -10.98 14.48 -11.52
N PRO A 168 -9.82 14.12 -12.11
CA PRO A 168 -8.57 14.03 -11.37
C PRO A 168 -8.22 15.32 -10.61
N GLN A 169 -8.44 16.51 -11.21
CA GLN A 169 -8.27 17.78 -10.47
C GLN A 169 -9.18 17.90 -9.24
N HIS A 170 -10.42 17.40 -9.29
CA HIS A 170 -11.34 17.42 -8.16
C HIS A 170 -10.86 16.53 -7.01
N MET A 171 -10.41 15.31 -7.35
CA MET A 171 -9.81 14.39 -6.37
C MET A 171 -8.57 15.01 -5.71
N LEU A 172 -7.67 15.62 -6.49
CA LEU A 172 -6.47 16.28 -5.95
C LEU A 172 -6.80 17.49 -5.07
N MET A 173 -7.81 18.30 -5.44
CA MET A 173 -8.26 19.41 -4.61
C MET A 173 -8.95 18.92 -3.32
N ARG A 174 -9.79 17.88 -3.39
CA ARG A 174 -10.36 17.22 -2.20
C ARG A 174 -9.27 16.68 -1.28
N VAL A 175 -8.21 16.07 -1.81
CA VAL A 175 -7.08 15.58 -1.01
C VAL A 175 -6.36 16.75 -0.34
N ALA A 176 -6.11 17.85 -1.04
CA ALA A 176 -5.46 19.03 -0.46
C ALA A 176 -6.29 19.68 0.67
N VAL A 177 -7.60 19.90 0.47
CA VAL A 177 -8.52 20.38 1.51
C VAL A 177 -8.65 19.38 2.67
N GLY A 178 -8.74 18.09 2.36
CA GLY A 178 -8.84 17.01 3.35
C GLY A 178 -7.56 16.76 4.16
N ILE A 179 -6.46 17.46 3.86
CA ILE A 179 -5.23 17.49 4.66
C ILE A 179 -5.12 18.81 5.43
N HIS A 180 -5.31 19.95 4.75
CA HIS A 180 -5.00 21.29 5.31
C HIS A 180 -6.20 22.05 5.86
N GLY A 181 -7.42 21.54 5.70
CA GLY A 181 -8.65 22.17 6.17
C GLY A 181 -8.82 23.59 5.63
N SER A 182 -9.01 24.54 6.54
CA SER A 182 -9.21 25.96 6.25
C SER A 182 -7.92 26.73 5.87
N ASN A 183 -6.75 26.09 5.87
CA ASN A 183 -5.50 26.73 5.42
C ASN A 183 -5.40 26.71 3.87
N ILE A 184 -6.15 27.61 3.23
CA ILE A 184 -6.33 27.64 1.77
C ILE A 184 -5.00 27.85 1.02
N ASP A 185 -4.03 28.57 1.58
CA ASP A 185 -2.71 28.73 0.96
C ASP A 185 -1.97 27.39 0.84
N ARG A 186 -1.97 26.58 1.92
CA ARG A 186 -1.39 25.21 1.91
C ARG A 186 -2.20 24.24 1.06
N VAL A 187 -3.53 24.41 0.97
CA VAL A 187 -4.38 23.69 0.02
C VAL A 187 -3.90 23.95 -1.42
N ILE A 188 -3.74 25.23 -1.80
CA ILE A 188 -3.38 25.62 -3.16
C ILE A 188 -1.93 25.21 -3.50
N GLU A 189 -0.99 25.36 -2.57
CA GLU A 189 0.40 24.87 -2.71
C GLU A 189 0.42 23.34 -2.97
N THR A 190 -0.29 22.58 -2.13
CA THR A 190 -0.35 21.12 -2.22
C THR A 190 -1.07 20.65 -3.48
N TYR A 191 -2.19 21.29 -3.85
CA TYR A 191 -2.92 21.00 -5.09
C TYR A 191 -2.03 21.23 -6.33
N ASN A 192 -1.31 22.35 -6.39
CA ASN A 192 -0.42 22.65 -7.52
C ASN A 192 0.69 21.59 -7.66
N LEU A 193 1.44 21.31 -6.58
CA LEU A 193 2.55 20.35 -6.64
C LEU A 193 2.09 18.92 -6.98
N MET A 194 0.92 18.48 -6.51
CA MET A 194 0.37 17.18 -6.89
C MET A 194 -0.16 17.15 -8.33
N SER A 195 -0.83 18.21 -8.81
CA SER A 195 -1.40 18.25 -10.16
C SER A 195 -0.36 18.51 -11.26
N GLU A 196 0.78 19.11 -10.91
CA GLU A 196 2.00 19.16 -11.73
C GLU A 196 2.82 17.86 -11.65
N ARG A 197 2.45 16.96 -10.72
CA ARG A 197 3.00 15.61 -10.50
C ARG A 197 4.39 15.56 -9.85
N TYR A 198 4.84 16.60 -9.15
CA TYR A 198 6.10 16.57 -8.39
C TYR A 198 6.11 15.47 -7.31
N PHE A 199 4.95 15.18 -6.73
CA PHE A 199 4.75 14.07 -5.80
C PHE A 199 3.30 13.58 -5.81
N THR A 200 3.04 12.47 -5.12
CA THR A 200 1.69 12.04 -4.77
C THR A 200 1.67 11.34 -3.40
N HIS A 201 0.61 11.56 -2.62
CA HIS A 201 0.33 10.81 -1.40
C HIS A 201 -0.03 9.35 -1.70
N ALA A 202 0.08 8.48 -0.70
CA ALA A 202 -0.28 7.07 -0.85
C ALA A 202 -1.79 6.84 -1.03
N SER A 203 -2.15 5.67 -1.56
CA SER A 203 -3.52 5.36 -1.99
C SER A 203 -4.62 5.60 -0.94
N PRO A 204 -4.47 5.24 0.36
CA PRO A 204 -5.49 5.51 1.37
C PRO A 204 -5.75 7.01 1.56
N THR A 205 -4.70 7.85 1.49
CA THR A 205 -4.85 9.31 1.50
C THR A 205 -5.67 9.79 0.30
N LEU A 206 -5.37 9.30 -0.90
CA LEU A 206 -6.11 9.67 -2.12
C LEU A 206 -7.59 9.21 -2.09
N PHE A 207 -7.85 8.02 -1.55
CA PHE A 207 -9.20 7.49 -1.38
C PHE A 207 -10.02 8.27 -0.34
N ASN A 208 -9.44 8.54 0.83
CA ASN A 208 -10.20 8.83 2.05
C ASN A 208 -10.06 10.28 2.56
N ALA A 209 -9.09 11.08 2.07
CA ALA A 209 -9.00 12.49 2.44
C ALA A 209 -10.27 13.24 2.04
N GLY A 210 -10.79 14.05 2.98
CA GLY A 210 -12.05 14.78 2.84
C GLY A 210 -13.32 13.94 2.94
N THR A 211 -13.24 12.63 3.24
CA THR A 211 -14.41 11.73 3.43
C THR A 211 -14.80 11.62 4.91
N PRO A 212 -16.00 11.11 5.27
CA PRO A 212 -16.48 11.09 6.66
C PRO A 212 -15.62 10.33 7.69
N HIS A 213 -14.81 9.37 7.24
CA HIS A 213 -13.88 8.61 8.08
C HIS A 213 -12.49 8.59 7.40
N PRO A 214 -11.71 9.68 7.51
CA PRO A 214 -10.49 9.87 6.75
C PRO A 214 -9.33 9.02 7.33
N GLN A 215 -9.31 7.72 7.03
CA GLN A 215 -8.17 6.86 7.32
C GLN A 215 -7.14 7.04 6.18
N LEU A 216 -6.01 7.69 6.48
CA LEU A 216 -5.04 8.18 5.49
C LEU A 216 -3.71 7.42 5.51
N SER A 217 -3.37 6.80 6.65
CA SER A 217 -2.14 6.01 6.87
C SER A 217 -2.17 4.68 6.10
N SER A 218 -1.01 4.16 5.67
CA SER A 218 -0.96 3.04 4.71
C SER A 218 -0.66 1.67 5.30
N CYS A 219 0.07 1.63 6.42
CA CYS A 219 0.50 0.40 7.07
C CYS A 219 0.54 0.58 8.59
N PHE A 220 0.40 -0.54 9.30
CA PHE A 220 0.42 -0.61 10.76
C PHE A 220 1.39 -1.71 11.22
N LEU A 221 2.12 -1.48 12.32
CA LEU A 221 2.97 -2.49 12.96
C LEU A 221 2.33 -2.87 14.30
N VAL A 222 1.87 -4.11 14.41
CA VAL A 222 1.12 -4.63 15.54
C VAL A 222 2.02 -5.55 16.37
N ALA A 223 2.06 -5.32 17.68
CA ALA A 223 2.61 -6.27 18.62
C ALA A 223 1.57 -7.34 18.96
N MET A 224 1.96 -8.62 18.93
CA MET A 224 1.21 -9.67 19.61
C MET A 224 1.21 -9.38 21.11
N LYS A 225 0.03 -9.06 21.67
CA LYS A 225 -0.07 -8.44 23.00
C LYS A 225 0.48 -9.29 24.14
N ASP A 226 0.21 -10.59 24.14
CA ASP A 226 0.59 -11.54 25.18
C ASP A 226 0.53 -12.99 24.65
N ASP A 227 1.24 -13.91 25.31
CA ASP A 227 1.24 -15.35 25.04
C ASP A 227 0.08 -16.07 25.75
N SER A 228 -1.13 -15.54 25.52
CA SER A 228 -2.39 -16.02 26.08
C SER A 228 -3.50 -15.97 25.02
N ILE A 229 -4.59 -16.72 25.24
CA ILE A 229 -5.72 -16.73 24.30
C ILE A 229 -6.33 -15.32 24.18
N ASP A 230 -6.47 -14.60 25.29
CA ASP A 230 -7.00 -13.23 25.29
C ASP A 230 -6.08 -12.29 24.51
N GLY A 231 -4.76 -12.33 24.76
CA GLY A 231 -3.77 -11.55 24.01
C GLY A 231 -3.78 -11.86 22.50
N ILE A 232 -3.89 -13.13 22.13
CA ILE A 232 -3.95 -13.59 20.73
C ILE A 232 -5.24 -13.09 20.04
N TYR A 233 -6.40 -13.16 20.71
CA TYR A 233 -7.68 -12.78 20.11
C TYR A 233 -7.92 -11.26 20.12
N ASP A 234 -7.43 -10.51 21.10
CA ASP A 234 -7.43 -9.03 21.03
C ASP A 234 -6.47 -8.53 19.94
N THR A 235 -5.32 -9.20 19.75
CA THR A 235 -4.43 -8.91 18.59
C THR A 235 -5.13 -9.20 17.26
N LEU A 236 -5.89 -10.30 17.17
CA LEU A 236 -6.65 -10.66 15.96
C LEU A 236 -7.77 -9.65 15.66
N LYS A 237 -8.49 -9.21 16.70
CA LYS A 237 -9.51 -8.15 16.65
C LYS A 237 -8.92 -6.81 16.22
N THR A 238 -7.75 -6.43 16.73
CA THR A 238 -6.98 -5.27 16.26
C THR A 238 -6.64 -5.37 14.78
N CYS A 239 -6.17 -6.55 14.33
CA CYS A 239 -5.87 -6.77 12.91
C CYS A 239 -7.12 -6.69 12.01
N ALA A 240 -8.26 -7.23 12.46
CA ALA A 240 -9.53 -7.14 11.74
C ALA A 240 -10.02 -5.68 11.62
N MET A 241 -9.93 -4.89 12.70
CA MET A 241 -10.32 -3.48 12.70
C MET A 241 -9.42 -2.61 11.79
N ILE A 242 -8.13 -2.93 11.72
CA ILE A 242 -7.19 -2.29 10.79
C ILE A 242 -7.47 -2.69 9.33
N SER A 243 -7.66 -3.99 9.04
CA SER A 243 -7.95 -4.45 7.67
C SER A 243 -9.26 -3.86 7.13
N LYS A 244 -10.30 -3.74 7.98
CA LYS A 244 -11.59 -3.11 7.65
C LYS A 244 -11.43 -1.71 7.06
N THR A 245 -10.39 -0.96 7.45
CA THR A 245 -10.11 0.40 6.97
C THR A 245 -9.00 0.46 5.92
N ALA A 246 -8.70 -0.67 5.27
CA ALA A 246 -7.71 -0.82 4.20
C ALA A 246 -6.21 -0.72 4.59
N GLY A 247 -5.91 -0.81 5.88
CA GLY A 247 -4.54 -0.87 6.39
C GLY A 247 -3.85 -2.22 6.09
N GLY A 248 -2.60 -2.17 5.60
CA GLY A 248 -1.72 -3.34 5.55
C GLY A 248 -1.00 -3.54 6.89
N ILE A 249 -0.71 -4.79 7.29
CA ILE A 249 -0.22 -5.09 8.64
C ILE A 249 1.14 -5.79 8.61
N GLY A 250 2.07 -5.36 9.46
CA GLY A 250 3.16 -6.20 9.97
C GLY A 250 2.84 -6.63 11.40
N LEU A 251 3.01 -7.92 11.73
CA LEU A 251 2.71 -8.48 13.05
C LEU A 251 3.89 -9.35 13.53
N HIS A 252 4.50 -9.00 14.65
CA HIS A 252 5.50 -9.86 15.31
C HIS A 252 4.85 -10.85 16.27
N ILE A 253 5.29 -12.11 16.22
CA ILE A 253 4.74 -13.21 17.04
C ILE A 253 5.81 -13.93 17.88
N HIS A 254 7.03 -13.35 18.01
CA HIS A 254 8.20 -13.95 18.66
C HIS A 254 7.97 -14.43 20.11
N ASN A 255 6.94 -13.90 20.77
CA ASN A 255 6.55 -14.20 22.14
C ASN A 255 5.60 -15.40 22.29
N ILE A 256 4.97 -15.89 21.22
CA ILE A 256 4.02 -17.01 21.31
C ILE A 256 4.74 -18.33 21.53
N ARG A 257 4.28 -19.15 22.48
CA ARG A 257 4.91 -20.43 22.82
C ARG A 257 4.83 -21.47 21.70
N ALA A 258 5.97 -22.09 21.42
CA ALA A 258 6.15 -23.10 20.39
C ALA A 258 5.38 -24.41 20.64
N THR A 259 5.28 -25.26 19.62
CA THR A 259 4.66 -26.60 19.71
C THR A 259 5.28 -27.44 20.84
N GLY A 260 4.45 -28.12 21.62
CA GLY A 260 4.90 -28.95 22.74
C GLY A 260 5.35 -28.18 23.98
N SER A 261 5.06 -26.87 24.06
CA SER A 261 5.26 -26.06 25.28
C SER A 261 4.12 -26.26 26.26
N TYR A 262 4.41 -26.29 27.56
CA TYR A 262 3.40 -26.54 28.59
C TYR A 262 2.38 -25.39 28.71
N ILE A 263 1.14 -25.73 29.05
CA ILE A 263 0.08 -24.77 29.37
C ILE A 263 -0.37 -24.99 30.81
N ALA A 264 0.13 -24.13 31.70
CA ALA A 264 -0.35 -24.04 33.08
C ALA A 264 -1.86 -23.74 33.11
N GLY A 265 -2.57 -24.28 34.11
CA GLY A 265 -4.02 -24.15 34.25
C GLY A 265 -4.81 -25.24 33.49
N THR A 266 -4.51 -25.48 32.20
CA THR A 266 -5.20 -26.53 31.43
C THR A 266 -4.52 -27.90 31.51
N ASN A 267 -3.27 -27.96 31.99
CA ASN A 267 -2.42 -29.16 32.01
C ASN A 267 -2.20 -29.79 30.62
N GLY A 268 -2.33 -28.97 29.57
CA GLY A 268 -2.13 -29.35 28.17
C GLY A 268 -0.78 -28.91 27.60
N TYR A 269 -0.59 -29.16 26.31
CA TYR A 269 0.56 -28.70 25.53
C TYR A 269 0.10 -27.81 24.37
N SER A 270 0.91 -26.83 24.02
CA SER A 270 0.67 -25.92 22.89
C SER A 270 0.78 -26.65 21.55
N ASN A 271 -0.12 -26.30 20.64
CA ASN A 271 -0.05 -26.72 19.24
C ASN A 271 0.86 -25.79 18.39
N GLY A 272 1.52 -24.82 19.02
CA GLY A 272 2.44 -23.87 18.38
C GLY A 272 1.75 -22.80 17.54
N ILE A 273 2.54 -22.08 16.74
CA ILE A 273 2.08 -20.92 15.97
C ILE A 273 1.20 -21.29 14.76
N VAL A 274 1.28 -22.51 14.25
CA VAL A 274 0.62 -22.90 12.98
C VAL A 274 -0.92 -22.81 13.05
N PRO A 275 -1.62 -23.36 14.07
CA PRO A 275 -3.08 -23.23 14.15
C PRO A 275 -3.54 -21.79 14.43
N MET A 276 -2.77 -21.03 15.21
CA MET A 276 -3.02 -19.60 15.42
C MET A 276 -2.98 -18.86 14.09
N LEU A 277 -1.93 -19.04 13.30
CA LEU A 277 -1.77 -18.34 12.01
C LEU A 277 -2.84 -18.72 10.99
N ARG A 278 -3.47 -19.89 11.08
CA ARG A 278 -4.64 -20.23 10.25
C ARG A 278 -5.90 -19.44 10.61
N ALA A 279 -6.05 -19.01 11.87
CA ALA A 279 -7.11 -18.05 12.23
C ALA A 279 -6.82 -16.65 11.64
N TYR A 280 -5.56 -16.21 11.63
CA TYR A 280 -5.15 -14.96 10.99
C TYR A 280 -5.31 -15.00 9.46
N ASP A 281 -5.00 -16.11 8.79
CA ASP A 281 -5.24 -16.34 7.35
C ASP A 281 -6.74 -16.25 6.99
N ALA A 282 -7.58 -16.93 7.77
CA ALA A 282 -9.03 -16.86 7.62
C ALA A 282 -9.57 -15.43 7.85
N THR A 283 -9.05 -14.70 8.83
CA THR A 283 -9.42 -13.30 9.08
C THR A 283 -8.94 -12.35 7.97
N ALA A 284 -7.74 -12.53 7.43
CA ALA A 284 -7.23 -11.75 6.29
C ALA A 284 -8.12 -11.92 5.05
N ARG A 285 -8.58 -13.15 4.80
CA ARG A 285 -9.51 -13.49 3.69
C ARG A 285 -10.95 -13.00 3.94
N TYR A 286 -11.42 -13.01 5.19
CA TYR A 286 -12.77 -12.58 5.55
C TYR A 286 -12.94 -11.06 5.52
N VAL A 287 -11.93 -10.30 5.99
CA VAL A 287 -12.00 -8.83 6.05
C VAL A 287 -11.37 -8.21 4.79
N ASP A 288 -11.98 -8.50 3.63
CA ASP A 288 -11.66 -7.82 2.37
C ASP A 288 -12.15 -6.36 2.38
N GLN A 289 -11.39 -5.48 1.71
CA GLN A 289 -11.36 -4.07 2.08
C GLN A 289 -12.37 -3.28 1.25
N GLY A 290 -13.62 -3.28 1.71
CA GLY A 290 -14.70 -2.45 1.16
C GLY A 290 -15.20 -2.88 -0.21
N GLY A 291 -15.21 -4.19 -0.48
CA GLY A 291 -15.57 -4.76 -1.79
C GLY A 291 -14.36 -4.84 -2.70
N ASN A 292 -13.33 -5.59 -2.27
CA ASN A 292 -12.10 -5.92 -3.00
C ASN A 292 -11.28 -4.76 -3.60
N LYS A 293 -11.50 -3.50 -3.17
CA LYS A 293 -10.62 -2.36 -3.56
C LYS A 293 -9.14 -2.63 -3.28
N ARG A 294 -8.86 -3.43 -2.25
CA ARG A 294 -7.55 -3.98 -1.86
C ARG A 294 -7.81 -5.25 -1.03
N PRO A 295 -7.10 -6.37 -1.22
CA PRO A 295 -7.25 -7.53 -0.34
C PRO A 295 -6.65 -7.30 1.06
N GLY A 296 -7.18 -7.99 2.08
CA GLY A 296 -6.55 -8.06 3.39
C GLY A 296 -5.17 -8.73 3.29
N ALA A 297 -4.13 -8.12 3.88
CA ALA A 297 -2.75 -8.57 3.73
C ALA A 297 -1.93 -8.29 4.99
N PHE A 298 -1.47 -9.35 5.65
CA PHE A 298 -0.64 -9.29 6.86
C PHE A 298 0.71 -9.98 6.59
N ALA A 299 1.81 -9.34 6.98
CA ALA A 299 3.13 -9.95 7.05
C ALA A 299 3.45 -10.37 8.49
N ILE A 300 3.70 -11.65 8.70
CA ILE A 300 4.05 -12.22 10.00
C ILE A 300 5.56 -12.24 10.14
N TYR A 301 6.06 -11.72 11.26
CA TYR A 301 7.48 -11.65 11.60
C TYR A 301 7.82 -12.67 12.68
N LEU A 302 8.87 -13.47 12.43
CA LEU A 302 9.43 -14.45 13.37
C LEU A 302 10.97 -14.33 13.43
N GLU A 303 11.57 -14.43 14.61
CA GLU A 303 13.03 -14.56 14.76
C GLU A 303 13.50 -16.01 14.54
N PRO A 304 14.65 -16.26 13.89
CA PRO A 304 15.05 -17.59 13.45
C PRO A 304 15.44 -18.57 14.58
N TRP A 305 15.44 -18.15 15.85
CA TRP A 305 15.64 -19.02 17.01
C TRP A 305 14.34 -19.67 17.52
N HIS A 306 13.17 -19.25 17.02
CA HIS A 306 11.89 -19.82 17.46
C HIS A 306 11.76 -21.30 17.06
N SER A 307 11.26 -22.16 17.95
CA SER A 307 11.26 -23.61 17.69
C SER A 307 10.36 -24.07 16.52
N ASP A 308 9.28 -23.34 16.24
CA ASP A 308 8.38 -23.61 15.09
C ASP A 308 8.88 -22.99 13.76
N VAL A 309 10.15 -22.57 13.66
CA VAL A 309 10.65 -21.83 12.49
C VAL A 309 10.65 -22.66 11.19
N PHE A 310 10.80 -23.98 11.25
CA PHE A 310 10.74 -24.81 10.04
C PHE A 310 9.31 -24.90 9.49
N GLU A 311 8.35 -25.06 10.39
CA GLU A 311 6.92 -25.09 10.10
C GLU A 311 6.45 -23.74 9.54
N PHE A 312 6.95 -22.63 10.10
CA PHE A 312 6.73 -21.26 9.60
C PHE A 312 7.18 -21.06 8.14
N LEU A 313 8.37 -21.55 7.77
CA LEU A 313 8.90 -21.48 6.40
C LEU A 313 8.06 -22.29 5.40
N ASP A 314 7.30 -23.26 5.88
CA ASP A 314 6.48 -24.16 5.08
C ASP A 314 5.06 -23.63 4.83
N LEU A 315 4.56 -22.69 5.65
CA LEU A 315 3.16 -22.22 5.64
C LEU A 315 2.64 -21.72 4.29
N ARG A 316 3.52 -21.10 3.47
CA ARG A 316 3.17 -20.55 2.14
C ARG A 316 3.43 -21.51 0.98
N LYS A 317 4.03 -22.68 1.20
CA LYS A 317 4.35 -23.62 0.13
C LYS A 317 3.09 -24.18 -0.55
N ASN A 318 3.17 -24.37 -1.86
CA ASN A 318 2.03 -24.83 -2.65
C ASN A 318 1.68 -26.29 -2.36
N HIS A 319 2.68 -27.13 -2.09
CA HIS A 319 2.54 -28.54 -1.73
C HIS A 319 2.49 -28.75 -0.20
N GLY A 320 2.15 -29.98 0.20
CA GLY A 320 1.97 -30.37 1.61
C GLY A 320 0.49 -30.49 2.02
N LYS A 321 0.28 -30.69 3.32
CA LYS A 321 -1.05 -30.83 3.95
C LYS A 321 -1.69 -29.45 4.17
N GLU A 322 -2.97 -29.29 3.82
CA GLU A 322 -3.66 -27.99 3.91
C GLU A 322 -3.89 -27.53 5.36
N GLU A 323 -3.93 -28.47 6.31
CA GLU A 323 -4.13 -28.18 7.73
C GLU A 323 -2.95 -27.43 8.37
N VAL A 324 -1.82 -27.35 7.68
CA VAL A 324 -0.58 -26.66 8.08
C VAL A 324 -0.13 -25.65 7.01
N ARG A 325 -1.10 -24.98 6.37
CA ARG A 325 -0.87 -23.92 5.37
C ARG A 325 -1.71 -22.69 5.67
N ALA A 326 -1.17 -21.53 5.30
CA ALA A 326 -1.77 -20.20 5.44
C ALA A 326 -1.15 -19.32 4.34
N ARG A 327 -1.77 -19.32 3.16
CA ARG A 327 -1.13 -18.78 1.93
C ARG A 327 -1.52 -17.35 1.59
N ASP A 328 -2.53 -16.78 2.24
CA ASP A 328 -2.88 -15.36 2.08
C ASP A 328 -2.01 -14.48 3.01
N LEU A 329 -1.44 -15.07 4.07
CA LEU A 329 -0.42 -14.43 4.90
C LEU A 329 0.95 -14.38 4.20
N PHE A 330 1.67 -13.29 4.45
CA PHE A 330 3.08 -13.11 4.06
C PHE A 330 3.99 -13.41 5.26
N TYR A 331 5.25 -13.76 4.98
CA TYR A 331 6.20 -14.22 5.99
C TYR A 331 7.52 -13.48 5.89
N ALA A 332 8.06 -13.10 7.04
CA ALA A 332 9.30 -12.34 7.17
C ALA A 332 10.13 -12.87 8.34
N LEU A 333 11.45 -12.91 8.15
CA LEU A 333 12.39 -13.25 9.20
C LEU A 333 13.00 -11.96 9.78
N TRP A 334 13.01 -11.89 11.11
CA TRP A 334 13.64 -10.82 11.88
C TRP A 334 14.98 -11.37 12.43
N ILE A 335 16.06 -11.16 11.68
CA ILE A 335 17.30 -11.94 11.80
C ILE A 335 18.33 -11.20 12.67
N PRO A 336 18.76 -11.76 13.82
CA PRO A 336 19.92 -11.25 14.55
C PRO A 336 21.22 -11.59 13.82
N ASP A 337 22.23 -10.73 13.94
CA ASP A 337 23.54 -10.88 13.31
C ASP A 337 24.23 -12.19 13.75
N LEU A 338 23.96 -12.66 14.98
CA LEU A 338 24.46 -13.93 15.49
C LEU A 338 24.01 -15.13 14.63
N PHE A 339 22.81 -15.11 14.04
CA PHE A 339 22.39 -16.19 13.14
C PHE A 339 23.24 -16.18 11.86
N MET A 340 23.48 -15.01 11.28
CA MET A 340 24.31 -14.87 10.07
C MET A 340 25.77 -15.27 10.34
N GLN A 341 26.31 -14.91 11.51
CA GLN A 341 27.64 -15.34 11.98
C GLN A 341 27.71 -16.87 12.12
N ARG A 342 26.78 -17.48 12.87
CA ARG A 342 26.72 -18.95 13.03
C ARG A 342 26.53 -19.69 11.70
N VAL A 343 25.87 -19.11 10.70
CA VAL A 343 25.80 -19.68 9.34
C VAL A 343 27.15 -19.59 8.62
N GLU A 344 27.84 -18.44 8.65
CA GLU A 344 29.16 -18.29 8.00
C GLU A 344 30.25 -19.17 8.62
N GLU A 345 30.17 -19.42 9.93
CA GLU A 345 31.14 -20.21 10.69
C GLU A 345 30.88 -21.73 10.68
N ASP A 346 29.81 -22.20 10.00
CA ASP A 346 29.23 -23.54 10.17
C ASP A 346 28.96 -23.90 11.65
N GLY A 347 28.61 -22.89 12.45
CA GLY A 347 28.28 -23.01 13.85
C GLY A 347 26.97 -23.76 14.11
N GLU A 348 26.75 -24.07 15.39
CA GLU A 348 25.46 -24.56 15.85
C GLU A 348 24.47 -23.40 16.08
N TRP A 349 23.19 -23.71 16.04
CA TRP A 349 22.07 -22.81 16.27
C TRP A 349 21.06 -23.52 17.15
N SER A 350 20.78 -22.93 18.30
CA SER A 350 19.82 -23.43 19.28
C SER A 350 18.44 -22.81 19.05
N LEU A 351 17.43 -23.68 19.05
CA LEU A 351 16.03 -23.31 18.96
C LEU A 351 15.40 -23.33 20.34
N PHE A 352 14.60 -22.30 20.63
CA PHE A 352 13.99 -22.07 21.93
C PHE A 352 12.48 -21.86 21.81
N CYS A 353 11.77 -22.07 22.91
CA CYS A 353 10.43 -21.51 23.11
C CYS A 353 10.55 -20.19 23.89
N PRO A 354 9.86 -19.11 23.53
CA PRO A 354 9.92 -17.83 24.27
C PRO A 354 9.46 -17.93 25.73
N ASN A 355 8.57 -18.88 26.07
CA ASN A 355 8.19 -19.17 27.46
C ASN A 355 9.34 -19.77 28.29
N GLU A 356 10.33 -20.40 27.65
CA GLU A 356 11.50 -21.02 28.30
C GLU A 356 12.75 -20.13 28.24
N ALA A 357 12.88 -19.35 27.15
CA ALA A 357 13.94 -18.36 26.91
C ALA A 357 13.33 -16.95 26.69
N PRO A 358 12.70 -16.35 27.71
CA PRO A 358 12.05 -15.04 27.59
C PRO A 358 13.06 -13.91 27.36
N GLY A 359 12.58 -12.76 26.86
CA GLY A 359 13.40 -11.57 26.66
C GLY A 359 14.27 -11.56 25.40
N LEU A 360 14.44 -12.69 24.69
CA LEU A 360 15.23 -12.74 23.43
C LEU A 360 14.69 -11.78 22.35
N ALA A 361 13.37 -11.56 22.30
CA ALA A 361 12.73 -10.59 21.41
C ALA A 361 12.85 -9.13 21.89
N ASP A 362 13.25 -8.91 23.15
CA ASP A 362 13.31 -7.60 23.81
C ASP A 362 14.73 -7.01 23.85
N VAL A 363 15.75 -7.80 23.46
CA VAL A 363 17.15 -7.37 23.32
C VAL A 363 17.67 -7.57 21.90
N HIS A 364 18.70 -6.80 21.52
CA HIS A 364 19.37 -6.88 20.22
C HIS A 364 20.90 -6.71 20.40
N GLY A 365 21.68 -6.98 19.35
CA GLY A 365 23.14 -6.84 19.33
C GLY A 365 23.85 -7.64 20.43
N ALA A 366 24.83 -7.02 21.10
CA ALA A 366 25.62 -7.68 22.14
C ALA A 366 24.76 -8.24 23.30
N ALA A 367 23.70 -7.54 23.72
CA ALA A 367 22.79 -8.01 24.77
C ALA A 367 21.98 -9.25 24.33
N PHE A 368 21.65 -9.37 23.05
CA PHE A 368 21.08 -10.59 22.49
C PHE A 368 22.08 -11.73 22.50
N VAL A 369 23.34 -11.50 22.09
CA VAL A 369 24.39 -12.53 22.09
C VAL A 369 24.66 -13.06 23.51
N GLU A 370 24.70 -12.18 24.51
CA GLU A 370 24.87 -12.58 25.91
C GLU A 370 23.69 -13.43 26.40
N LEU A 371 22.45 -12.97 26.23
CA LEU A 371 21.26 -13.67 26.70
C LEU A 371 21.05 -15.01 25.97
N TYR A 372 21.26 -15.04 24.66
CA TYR A 372 21.16 -16.24 23.84
C TYR A 372 22.20 -17.29 24.24
N THR A 373 23.49 -16.92 24.31
CA THR A 373 24.56 -17.86 24.69
C THR A 373 24.49 -18.28 26.16
N LYS A 374 23.86 -17.48 27.03
CA LYS A 374 23.49 -17.89 28.38
C LYS A 374 22.44 -19.00 28.36
N TYR A 375 21.37 -18.87 27.58
CA TYR A 375 20.34 -19.91 27.47
C TYR A 375 20.82 -21.19 26.75
N GLU A 376 21.80 -21.09 25.85
CA GLU A 376 22.55 -22.25 25.33
C GLU A 376 23.29 -22.99 26.47
N LYS A 377 24.05 -22.27 27.31
CA LYS A 377 24.81 -22.85 28.45
C LYS A 377 23.92 -23.40 29.55
N GLU A 378 22.75 -22.80 29.78
CA GLU A 378 21.74 -23.29 30.74
C GLU A 378 20.95 -24.50 30.21
N GLY A 379 21.20 -24.95 28.97
CA GLY A 379 20.53 -26.13 28.40
C GLY A 379 19.05 -25.92 28.07
N ARG A 380 18.59 -24.66 27.94
CA ARG A 380 17.18 -24.35 27.65
C ARG A 380 16.75 -24.59 26.20
N ALA A 381 17.69 -24.99 25.34
CA ALA A 381 17.42 -25.22 23.93
C ALA A 381 16.49 -26.44 23.77
N ARG A 382 15.32 -26.22 23.16
CA ARG A 382 14.40 -27.30 22.76
C ARG A 382 15.06 -28.24 21.74
N LYS A 383 15.98 -27.71 20.93
CA LYS A 383 16.70 -28.42 19.88
C LYS A 383 17.90 -27.60 19.40
N THR A 384 19.08 -28.22 19.33
CA THR A 384 20.25 -27.61 18.66
C THR A 384 20.45 -28.26 17.29
N ILE A 385 20.82 -27.45 16.29
CA ILE A 385 21.04 -27.86 14.90
C ILE A 385 22.29 -27.15 14.34
N LYS A 386 22.85 -27.63 13.22
CA LYS A 386 23.76 -26.80 12.41
C LYS A 386 23.01 -25.60 11.82
N ALA A 387 23.57 -24.40 11.92
CA ALA A 387 22.94 -23.17 11.42
C ALA A 387 22.62 -23.25 9.91
N HIS A 388 23.53 -23.85 9.13
CA HIS A 388 23.32 -24.17 7.72
C HIS A 388 22.03 -24.95 7.43
N LYS A 389 21.55 -25.81 8.34
CA LYS A 389 20.31 -26.58 8.11
C LYS A 389 19.08 -25.68 8.06
N LEU A 390 19.03 -24.66 8.91
CA LEU A 390 17.97 -23.65 8.84
C LEU A 390 18.18 -22.73 7.63
N TRP A 391 19.44 -22.35 7.34
CA TRP A 391 19.77 -21.54 6.17
C TRP A 391 19.25 -22.14 4.86
N TYR A 392 19.52 -23.42 4.57
CA TYR A 392 19.02 -24.07 3.36
C TYR A 392 17.48 -24.08 3.30
N ALA A 393 16.79 -24.36 4.41
CA ALA A 393 15.32 -24.32 4.46
C ALA A 393 14.74 -22.93 4.15
N ILE A 394 15.44 -21.85 4.55
CA ILE A 394 15.07 -20.46 4.19
C ILE A 394 15.23 -20.25 2.68
N LEU A 395 16.34 -20.70 2.10
CA LEU A 395 16.60 -20.54 0.66
C LEU A 395 15.63 -21.37 -0.20
N ASP A 396 15.29 -22.59 0.22
CA ASP A 396 14.34 -23.45 -0.49
C ASP A 396 12.94 -22.83 -0.47
N ALA A 397 12.48 -22.30 0.68
CA ALA A 397 11.23 -21.55 0.77
C ALA A 397 11.22 -20.31 -0.16
N GLN A 398 12.35 -19.60 -0.26
CA GLN A 398 12.48 -18.43 -1.16
C GLN A 398 12.42 -18.82 -2.62
N ILE A 399 13.09 -19.91 -3.03
CA ILE A 399 13.05 -20.42 -4.41
C ILE A 399 11.64 -20.89 -4.78
N GLU A 400 10.91 -21.52 -3.86
CA GLU A 400 9.54 -22.00 -4.08
C GLU A 400 8.47 -20.88 -4.07
N THR A 401 8.58 -19.89 -3.18
CA THR A 401 7.47 -18.98 -2.84
C THR A 401 7.77 -17.49 -3.03
N GLY A 402 9.03 -17.11 -3.26
CA GLY A 402 9.49 -15.72 -3.28
C GLY A 402 9.77 -15.10 -1.91
N GLY A 403 9.56 -15.85 -0.81
CA GLY A 403 9.81 -15.43 0.58
C GLY A 403 10.23 -16.61 1.48
N PRO A 404 10.53 -16.38 2.78
CA PRO A 404 10.22 -15.17 3.54
C PRO A 404 11.11 -13.98 3.17
N PHE A 405 10.62 -12.79 3.53
CA PHE A 405 11.37 -11.55 3.48
C PHE A 405 12.55 -11.60 4.47
N MET A 406 13.65 -10.90 4.17
CA MET A 406 14.89 -10.93 4.95
C MET A 406 15.17 -9.54 5.54
N LEU A 407 15.05 -9.41 6.87
CA LEU A 407 15.34 -8.18 7.59
C LEU A 407 16.31 -8.46 8.75
N TYR A 408 17.25 -7.55 8.97
CA TYR A 408 18.32 -7.71 9.95
C TYR A 408 18.01 -6.88 11.21
N LYS A 409 17.61 -7.57 12.27
CA LYS A 409 17.15 -7.03 13.56
C LYS A 409 18.14 -6.01 14.14
N ASP A 410 19.42 -6.34 14.12
CA ASP A 410 20.45 -5.54 14.78
C ASP A 410 20.76 -4.26 13.99
N ALA A 411 20.91 -4.37 12.66
CA ALA A 411 21.05 -3.21 11.76
C ALA A 411 19.80 -2.31 11.72
N ALA A 412 18.61 -2.87 11.94
CA ALA A 412 17.36 -2.12 12.07
C ALA A 412 17.29 -1.32 13.38
N ASN A 413 17.60 -1.95 14.50
CA ASN A 413 17.57 -1.35 15.84
C ASN A 413 18.68 -0.31 16.05
N ALA A 414 19.94 -0.70 15.89
CA ALA A 414 21.10 0.15 16.17
C ALA A 414 21.24 1.38 15.25
N LYS A 415 20.40 1.47 14.22
CA LYS A 415 20.35 2.58 13.25
C LYS A 415 18.93 3.14 13.10
N SER A 416 18.16 3.14 14.20
CA SER A 416 16.84 3.79 14.28
C SER A 416 16.88 4.98 15.24
N ASN A 417 16.28 6.10 14.83
CA ASN A 417 16.09 7.25 15.71
C ASN A 417 15.07 6.99 16.85
N GLN A 418 14.36 5.85 16.81
CA GLN A 418 13.45 5.38 17.86
C GLN A 418 14.08 4.39 18.85
N GLN A 419 15.41 4.13 18.79
CA GLN A 419 16.07 3.17 19.70
C GLN A 419 15.99 3.54 21.20
N ASN A 420 15.56 4.76 21.54
CA ASN A 420 15.28 5.19 22.92
C ASN A 420 13.92 4.70 23.46
N LEU A 421 13.08 4.08 22.63
CA LEU A 421 11.77 3.54 23.04
C LEU A 421 11.85 2.09 23.55
N GLY A 422 12.80 1.32 23.02
CA GLY A 422 12.96 -0.12 23.26
C GLY A 422 13.28 -0.87 21.96
N THR A 423 13.45 -2.19 22.05
CA THR A 423 13.76 -3.03 20.88
C THR A 423 12.59 -3.10 19.90
N ILE A 424 12.85 -2.70 18.66
CA ILE A 424 11.97 -2.84 17.50
C ILE A 424 11.97 -4.32 17.06
N LYS A 425 10.76 -4.87 16.87
CA LYS A 425 10.53 -6.32 16.73
C LYS A 425 10.07 -6.76 15.33
N SER A 426 9.75 -5.82 14.43
CA SER A 426 9.29 -6.13 13.08
C SER A 426 9.39 -4.93 12.15
N SER A 427 9.04 -5.16 10.88
CA SER A 427 8.69 -4.12 9.90
C SER A 427 7.21 -4.26 9.51
N ASN A 428 6.74 -3.48 8.53
CA ASN A 428 5.38 -3.52 7.99
C ASN A 428 5.19 -4.63 6.93
N LEU A 429 4.03 -4.63 6.27
CA LEU A 429 3.71 -5.49 5.12
C LEU A 429 4.73 -5.40 3.95
N CYS A 430 5.35 -4.23 3.75
CA CYS A 430 6.18 -3.95 2.59
C CYS A 430 7.68 -3.79 2.89
N THR A 431 8.11 -4.04 4.13
CA THR A 431 9.52 -4.09 4.60
C THR A 431 10.31 -2.77 4.59
N GLU A 432 9.67 -1.62 4.40
CA GLU A 432 10.30 -0.29 4.43
C GLU A 432 10.20 0.43 5.79
N ILE A 433 9.32 0.00 6.70
CA ILE A 433 9.03 0.72 7.95
C ILE A 433 9.71 0.07 9.14
N ILE A 434 10.41 0.84 9.97
CA ILE A 434 11.18 0.37 11.12
C ILE A 434 10.80 1.24 12.32
N GLU A 435 9.59 1.00 12.83
CA GLU A 435 8.96 1.74 13.93
C GLU A 435 8.72 0.81 15.13
N TYR A 436 8.79 1.37 16.34
CA TYR A 436 8.53 0.65 17.59
C TYR A 436 7.05 0.26 17.76
N SER A 437 6.80 -0.92 18.32
CA SER A 437 5.45 -1.44 18.59
C SER A 437 5.39 -2.20 19.91
N ALA A 438 4.31 -2.02 20.67
CA ALA A 438 4.05 -2.61 21.99
C ALA A 438 2.56 -2.96 22.16
N PRO A 439 2.14 -3.68 23.22
CA PRO A 439 0.74 -4.08 23.43
C PRO A 439 -0.27 -2.90 23.53
N ASP A 440 0.23 -1.69 23.79
CA ASP A 440 -0.47 -0.39 23.88
C ASP A 440 -0.09 0.60 22.76
N GLU A 441 0.81 0.21 21.85
CA GLU A 441 1.32 1.04 20.75
C GLU A 441 1.41 0.26 19.44
N VAL A 442 0.46 0.52 18.54
CA VAL A 442 0.51 0.03 17.15
C VAL A 442 1.15 1.12 16.30
N ALA A 443 2.31 0.87 15.69
CA ALA A 443 2.96 1.91 14.88
C ALA A 443 2.18 2.21 13.60
N VAL A 444 2.30 3.42 13.05
CA VAL A 444 1.40 3.95 12.01
C VAL A 444 2.17 4.70 10.93
N CYS A 445 2.13 4.14 9.73
CA CYS A 445 2.92 4.61 8.61
C CYS A 445 2.17 5.62 7.72
N ASN A 446 2.68 6.85 7.64
CA ASN A 446 2.09 7.97 6.89
C ASN A 446 2.95 8.27 5.64
N LEU A 447 2.42 8.05 4.43
CA LEU A 447 3.24 7.88 3.21
C LEU A 447 2.95 8.86 2.07
N ALA A 448 4.02 9.34 1.43
CA ALA A 448 3.99 10.03 0.14
C ALA A 448 5.25 9.74 -0.69
N SER A 449 5.16 9.83 -2.02
CA SER A 449 6.24 9.49 -2.95
C SER A 449 6.55 10.62 -3.92
N ILE A 450 7.84 10.96 -4.03
CA ILE A 450 8.39 12.00 -4.91
C ILE A 450 8.62 11.44 -6.32
N ALA A 451 8.21 12.18 -7.36
CA ALA A 451 8.42 11.80 -8.75
C ALA A 451 9.75 12.35 -9.30
N LEU A 452 10.82 11.57 -9.13
CA LEU A 452 12.19 11.98 -9.45
C LEU A 452 12.39 12.56 -10.88
N PRO A 453 11.71 12.09 -11.95
CA PRO A 453 11.87 12.67 -13.28
C PRO A 453 11.40 14.13 -13.43
N THR A 454 10.57 14.64 -12.51
CA THR A 454 10.04 16.02 -12.58
C THR A 454 11.04 17.10 -12.16
N PHE A 455 12.18 16.70 -11.58
CA PHE A 455 13.26 17.60 -11.15
C PHE A 455 14.38 17.72 -12.19
N ILE A 456 14.20 17.14 -13.40
CA ILE A 456 15.17 17.22 -14.49
C ILE A 456 14.83 18.42 -15.37
N VAL A 457 15.70 19.43 -15.37
CA VAL A 457 15.58 20.63 -16.20
C VAL A 457 16.42 20.51 -17.48
N ASN A 458 15.98 21.19 -18.53
CA ASN A 458 16.81 21.37 -19.73
C ASN A 458 17.88 22.42 -19.44
N ASP A 459 19.14 22.07 -19.66
CA ASP A 459 20.30 22.94 -19.41
C ASP A 459 21.33 22.71 -20.52
N PRO A 460 21.44 23.61 -21.53
CA PRO A 460 22.36 23.44 -22.65
C PRO A 460 23.84 23.39 -22.28
N THR A 461 24.21 23.72 -21.03
CA THR A 461 25.58 23.67 -20.54
C THR A 461 25.92 22.33 -19.86
N ALA A 462 24.91 21.53 -19.52
CA ALA A 462 25.06 20.27 -18.81
C ALA A 462 25.16 19.06 -19.76
N PRO A 463 25.73 17.92 -19.31
CA PRO A 463 25.77 16.69 -20.10
C PRO A 463 24.41 16.30 -20.67
N HIS A 464 24.40 15.90 -21.94
CA HIS A 464 23.18 15.58 -22.71
C HIS A 464 22.08 16.68 -22.71
N GLY A 465 22.41 17.92 -22.36
CA GLY A 465 21.47 19.04 -22.25
C GLY A 465 20.55 18.97 -21.03
N LYS A 466 20.93 18.21 -19.98
CA LYS A 466 20.09 17.90 -18.82
C LYS A 466 20.82 18.15 -17.51
N ARG A 467 20.13 18.78 -16.55
CA ARG A 467 20.60 18.95 -15.17
C ARG A 467 19.51 18.55 -14.19
N TYR A 468 19.90 17.97 -13.05
CA TYR A 468 19.00 17.68 -11.95
C TYR A 468 18.88 18.89 -11.00
N ASP A 469 17.68 19.20 -10.53
CA ASP A 469 17.40 20.33 -9.64
C ASP A 469 17.19 19.86 -8.19
N PHE A 470 18.29 19.77 -7.45
CA PHE A 470 18.29 19.44 -6.03
C PHE A 470 17.62 20.52 -5.16
N LYS A 471 17.60 21.79 -5.58
CA LYS A 471 16.91 22.86 -4.83
C LYS A 471 15.40 22.68 -4.92
N LYS A 472 14.86 22.40 -6.11
CA LYS A 472 13.44 22.10 -6.27
C LYS A 472 13.04 20.79 -5.59
N LEU A 473 13.91 19.78 -5.59
CA LEU A 473 13.70 18.54 -4.82
C LEU A 473 13.62 18.81 -3.32
N HIS A 474 14.49 19.66 -2.78
CA HIS A 474 14.49 20.08 -1.37
C HIS A 474 13.20 20.83 -1.02
N GLU A 475 12.85 21.89 -1.76
CA GLU A 475 11.61 22.66 -1.58
C GLU A 475 10.35 21.76 -1.52
N VAL A 476 10.18 20.89 -2.52
CA VAL A 476 9.02 19.99 -2.60
C VAL A 476 9.01 19.01 -1.43
N THR A 477 10.18 18.50 -1.03
CA THR A 477 10.28 17.59 0.12
C THR A 477 9.83 18.27 1.42
N LYS A 478 10.18 19.55 1.65
CA LYS A 478 9.70 20.32 2.82
C LYS A 478 8.18 20.40 2.87
N VAL A 479 7.51 20.62 1.73
CA VAL A 479 6.03 20.62 1.65
C VAL A 479 5.47 19.23 1.98
N ILE A 480 6.06 18.16 1.44
CA ILE A 480 5.63 16.78 1.74
C ILE A 480 5.78 16.46 3.24
N THR A 481 6.88 16.87 3.88
CA THR A 481 7.08 16.70 5.33
C THR A 481 5.99 17.41 6.14
N ASN A 482 5.63 18.64 5.75
CA ASN A 482 4.51 19.37 6.38
C ASN A 482 3.19 18.60 6.18
N ASN A 483 2.86 18.21 4.95
CA ASN A 483 1.62 17.50 4.62
C ASN A 483 1.47 16.18 5.38
N LEU A 484 2.55 15.37 5.44
CA LEU A 484 2.56 14.11 6.18
C LEU A 484 2.49 14.33 7.70
N ASN A 485 3.05 15.42 8.22
CA ASN A 485 2.87 15.78 9.62
C ASN A 485 1.42 16.21 9.93
N THR A 486 0.76 16.97 9.06
CA THR A 486 -0.66 17.35 9.25
C THR A 486 -1.58 16.12 9.18
N ILE A 487 -1.28 15.16 8.29
CA ILE A 487 -2.00 13.89 8.17
C ILE A 487 -2.09 13.13 9.51
N ILE A 488 -1.08 13.24 10.39
CA ILE A 488 -1.08 12.59 11.72
C ILE A 488 -2.24 13.12 12.59
N ASP A 489 -2.54 14.42 12.52
CA ASP A 489 -3.55 15.05 13.37
C ASP A 489 -4.98 14.86 12.82
N VAL A 490 -5.16 14.86 11.49
CA VAL A 490 -6.48 14.69 10.84
C VAL A 490 -6.88 13.23 10.56
N ASN A 491 -5.96 12.27 10.69
CA ASN A 491 -6.24 10.86 10.39
C ASN A 491 -7.24 10.22 11.39
N TYR A 492 -8.22 9.50 10.85
CA TYR A 492 -9.08 8.60 11.62
C TYR A 492 -8.33 7.30 11.96
N TYR A 493 -8.14 7.03 13.26
CA TYR A 493 -7.45 5.83 13.74
C TYR A 493 -8.44 4.70 14.02
N PRO A 494 -8.25 3.49 13.45
CA PRO A 494 -9.18 2.36 13.64
C PRO A 494 -9.10 1.72 15.03
N VAL A 495 -8.00 1.93 15.77
CA VAL A 495 -7.75 1.44 17.13
C VAL A 495 -7.01 2.52 17.95
N PRO A 496 -7.24 2.62 19.28
CA PRO A 496 -6.64 3.69 20.10
C PRO A 496 -5.12 3.59 20.25
N GLU A 497 -4.55 2.38 20.25
CA GLU A 497 -3.11 2.11 20.31
C GLU A 497 -2.36 2.70 19.11
N ALA A 498 -3.02 2.79 17.96
CA ALA A 498 -2.49 3.43 16.76
C ALA A 498 -2.45 4.95 16.90
N ARG A 499 -3.46 5.55 17.56
CA ARG A 499 -3.44 6.98 17.87
C ARG A 499 -2.40 7.31 18.93
N ASN A 500 -2.21 6.44 19.93
CA ASN A 500 -1.18 6.59 20.97
C ASN A 500 0.22 6.71 20.33
N SER A 501 0.64 5.68 19.60
CA SER A 501 1.95 5.64 18.93
C SER A 501 2.16 6.81 17.97
N ASN A 502 1.22 7.08 17.05
CA ASN A 502 1.42 8.11 16.05
C ASN A 502 1.46 9.53 16.66
N MET A 503 0.69 9.81 17.72
CA MET A 503 0.77 11.11 18.41
C MET A 503 2.04 11.25 19.28
N ARG A 504 2.58 10.16 19.82
CA ARG A 504 3.78 10.14 20.69
C ARG A 504 5.11 10.22 19.92
N HIS A 505 5.17 9.64 18.73
CA HIS A 505 6.39 9.54 17.92
C HIS A 505 6.33 10.29 16.58
N ARG A 506 5.12 10.56 16.09
CA ARG A 506 4.85 11.28 14.83
C ARG A 506 5.69 10.83 13.61
N PRO A 507 5.88 9.53 13.34
CA PRO A 507 6.67 9.08 12.19
C PRO A 507 5.99 9.39 10.85
N ILE A 508 6.81 9.65 9.83
CA ILE A 508 6.39 9.73 8.43
C ILE A 508 7.34 8.90 7.54
N GLY A 509 6.89 8.59 6.33
CA GLY A 509 7.66 7.86 5.32
C GLY A 509 7.59 8.55 3.97
N ILE A 510 8.60 9.37 3.67
CA ILE A 510 8.83 9.93 2.34
C ILE A 510 9.57 8.89 1.50
N GLY A 511 8.98 8.52 0.37
CA GLY A 511 9.56 7.62 -0.62
C GLY A 511 9.75 8.30 -1.98
N VAL A 512 10.10 7.50 -2.99
CA VAL A 512 10.35 7.96 -4.36
C VAL A 512 9.59 7.12 -5.38
N GLN A 513 9.59 7.56 -6.64
CA GLN A 513 9.17 6.80 -7.81
C GLN A 513 9.88 7.33 -9.07
N GLY A 514 10.04 6.46 -10.08
CA GLY A 514 10.69 6.82 -11.33
C GLY A 514 12.20 7.04 -11.26
N LEU A 515 12.94 6.33 -10.40
CA LEU A 515 14.41 6.41 -10.40
C LEU A 515 15.01 5.94 -11.74
N ALA A 516 14.49 4.84 -12.29
CA ALA A 516 14.90 4.36 -13.61
C ALA A 516 14.56 5.36 -14.73
N ASP A 517 13.36 5.95 -14.70
CA ASP A 517 12.96 7.03 -15.62
C ASP A 517 13.91 8.24 -15.53
N ALA A 518 14.36 8.61 -14.32
CA ALA A 518 15.27 9.72 -14.12
C ALA A 518 16.65 9.43 -14.73
N PHE A 519 17.22 8.24 -14.49
CA PHE A 519 18.47 7.79 -15.12
C PHE A 519 18.34 7.74 -16.66
N MET A 520 17.26 7.14 -17.18
CA MET A 520 17.00 7.04 -18.63
C MET A 520 16.78 8.41 -19.30
N CYS A 521 16.17 9.37 -18.59
CA CYS A 521 15.99 10.74 -19.06
C CYS A 521 17.33 11.52 -19.10
N MET A 522 18.24 11.25 -18.17
CA MET A 522 19.59 11.84 -18.12
C MET A 522 20.67 10.99 -18.84
N LYS A 523 20.27 9.96 -19.60
CA LYS A 523 21.15 9.06 -20.38
C LYS A 523 22.19 8.27 -19.56
N MET A 524 21.88 8.01 -18.29
CA MET A 524 22.74 7.25 -17.38
C MET A 524 22.35 5.75 -17.36
N PRO A 525 23.28 4.82 -17.61
CA PRO A 525 23.09 3.40 -17.30
C PRO A 525 22.82 3.19 -15.80
N PHE A 526 21.92 2.28 -15.44
CA PHE A 526 21.54 2.04 -14.03
C PHE A 526 22.73 1.57 -13.17
N ASP A 527 23.74 0.94 -13.78
CA ASP A 527 24.96 0.47 -13.13
C ASP A 527 26.20 1.36 -13.38
N SER A 528 26.00 2.61 -13.81
CA SER A 528 27.05 3.62 -14.00
C SER A 528 27.48 4.31 -12.69
N PRO A 529 28.72 4.84 -12.61
CA PRO A 529 29.16 5.71 -11.51
C PRO A 529 28.26 6.95 -11.32
N GLU A 530 27.80 7.54 -12.41
CA GLU A 530 27.00 8.77 -12.42
C GLU A 530 25.59 8.52 -11.87
N ALA A 531 24.97 7.38 -12.21
CA ALA A 531 23.71 6.94 -11.59
C ALA A 531 23.88 6.66 -10.09
N ARG A 532 25.05 6.16 -9.65
CA ARG A 532 25.36 5.92 -8.23
C ARG A 532 25.54 7.22 -7.46
N GLU A 533 26.23 8.20 -8.03
CA GLU A 533 26.35 9.54 -7.44
C GLU A 533 24.99 10.24 -7.35
N LEU A 534 24.21 10.25 -8.44
CA LEU A 534 22.86 10.83 -8.42
C LEU A 534 21.93 10.15 -7.40
N ASN A 535 22.04 8.83 -7.24
CA ASN A 535 21.32 8.10 -6.17
C ASN A 535 21.72 8.60 -4.77
N ILE A 536 23.00 8.87 -4.50
CA ILE A 536 23.44 9.46 -3.22
C ILE A 536 22.84 10.87 -3.05
N LEU A 537 23.05 11.77 -4.02
CA LEU A 537 22.65 13.17 -3.92
C LEU A 537 21.12 13.35 -3.82
N ILE A 538 20.33 12.52 -4.48
CA ILE A 538 18.85 12.53 -4.36
C ILE A 538 18.42 12.19 -2.93
N PHE A 539 18.94 11.10 -2.35
CA PHE A 539 18.51 10.68 -1.02
C PHE A 539 19.10 11.54 0.11
N GLU A 540 20.32 12.07 -0.06
CA GLU A 540 20.89 13.09 0.82
C GLU A 540 20.00 14.35 0.86
N THR A 541 19.60 14.85 -0.32
CA THR A 541 18.71 16.03 -0.44
C THR A 541 17.35 15.80 0.21
N ILE A 542 16.72 14.64 -0.01
CA ILE A 542 15.42 14.30 0.58
C ILE A 542 15.51 14.23 2.11
N TYR A 543 16.57 13.60 2.64
CA TYR A 543 16.75 13.50 4.09
C TYR A 543 17.04 14.86 4.74
N HIS A 544 17.85 15.72 4.10
CA HIS A 544 18.15 17.07 4.61
C HIS A 544 16.88 17.90 4.69
N ALA A 545 16.15 18.02 3.57
CA ALA A 545 14.92 18.80 3.50
C ALA A 545 13.85 18.33 4.50
N ALA A 546 13.70 17.02 4.67
CA ALA A 546 12.74 16.47 5.61
C ALA A 546 13.13 16.71 7.09
N ALA A 547 14.42 16.64 7.41
CA ALA A 547 14.91 16.94 8.75
C ALA A 547 14.84 18.45 9.06
N GLU A 548 15.14 19.30 8.09
CA GLU A 548 15.04 20.76 8.16
C GLU A 548 13.59 21.23 8.39
N ALA A 549 12.63 20.75 7.58
CA ALA A 549 11.21 21.05 7.77
C ALA A 549 10.64 20.50 9.08
N SER A 550 11.10 19.32 9.52
CA SER A 550 10.73 18.75 10.82
C SER A 550 11.31 19.56 11.99
N ALA A 551 12.50 20.16 11.84
CA ALA A 551 13.08 21.08 12.83
C ALA A 551 12.36 22.43 12.86
N GLU A 552 11.95 22.97 11.70
CA GLU A 552 11.11 24.19 11.62
C GLU A 552 9.74 24.00 12.29
N MET A 553 9.08 22.86 12.04
CA MET A 553 7.84 22.54 12.75
C MET A 553 8.06 22.34 14.25
N ALA A 554 9.22 21.85 14.69
CA ALA A 554 9.54 21.74 16.12
C ALA A 554 9.79 23.11 16.76
N GLU A 555 10.47 24.02 16.05
CA GLU A 555 10.71 25.40 16.47
C GLU A 555 9.40 26.19 16.64
N ALA A 556 8.37 25.88 15.82
CA ALA A 556 7.05 26.51 15.88
C ALA A 556 6.00 25.80 16.77
N GLN A 557 6.08 24.48 16.93
CA GLN A 557 5.01 23.65 17.56
C GLN A 557 5.49 22.75 18.71
N GLY A 558 6.79 22.79 19.03
CA GLY A 558 7.46 21.83 19.91
C GLY A 558 7.83 20.52 19.21
N ALA A 559 8.89 19.87 19.69
CA ALA A 559 9.30 18.54 19.24
C ALA A 559 8.24 17.45 19.54
N TYR A 560 8.35 16.27 18.94
CA TYR A 560 7.53 15.12 19.35
C TYR A 560 7.88 14.68 20.79
N SER A 561 6.90 14.20 21.56
CA SER A 561 7.02 14.03 23.02
C SER A 561 8.09 13.03 23.46
N SER A 562 8.50 12.11 22.58
CA SER A 562 9.56 11.12 22.80
C SER A 562 10.91 11.48 22.14
N PHE A 563 11.10 12.73 21.73
CA PHE A 563 12.38 13.22 21.20
C PHE A 563 13.55 13.15 22.21
N PRO A 564 13.38 13.47 23.51
CA PRO A 564 14.47 13.37 24.48
C PRO A 564 15.06 11.95 24.57
N GLY A 565 16.39 11.85 24.45
CA GLY A 565 17.13 10.59 24.47
C GLY A 565 17.31 9.92 23.11
N SER A 566 16.56 10.33 22.07
CA SER A 566 16.75 9.86 20.69
C SER A 566 18.16 10.21 20.16
N PRO A 567 18.72 9.45 19.19
CA PRO A 567 19.95 9.82 18.48
C PRO A 567 19.97 11.27 17.97
N ALA A 568 18.87 11.74 17.38
CA ALA A 568 18.76 13.12 16.90
C ALA A 568 18.89 14.16 18.02
N SER A 569 18.38 13.88 19.24
CA SER A 569 18.60 14.76 20.41
C SER A 569 20.05 14.80 20.90
N GLN A 570 20.89 13.89 20.40
CA GLN A 570 22.35 13.83 20.65
C GLN A 570 23.16 14.34 19.44
N GLY A 571 22.51 14.97 18.44
CA GLY A 571 23.15 15.43 17.21
C GLY A 571 23.50 14.34 16.19
N LYS A 572 23.05 13.08 16.42
CA LYS A 572 23.33 11.94 15.53
C LYS A 572 22.18 11.74 14.55
N LEU A 573 22.45 11.99 13.27
CA LEU A 573 21.54 11.75 12.16
C LEU A 573 21.85 10.39 11.51
N GLN A 574 21.05 9.98 10.52
CA GLN A 574 21.11 8.62 9.99
C GLN A 574 22.49 8.23 9.45
N PHE A 575 23.18 9.12 8.74
CA PHE A 575 24.50 8.81 8.15
C PHE A 575 25.57 8.65 9.24
N ASP A 576 25.47 9.35 10.36
CA ASP A 576 26.35 9.16 11.53
C ASP A 576 26.16 7.73 12.10
N LEU A 577 24.93 7.21 12.13
CA LEU A 577 24.61 5.83 12.54
C LEU A 577 25.09 4.76 11.53
N TRP A 578 25.48 5.16 10.31
CA TRP A 578 26.13 4.28 9.32
C TRP A 578 27.66 4.49 9.24
N GLY A 579 28.22 5.48 9.92
CA GLY A 579 29.62 5.87 9.78
C GLY A 579 29.95 6.49 8.41
N VAL A 580 28.98 7.17 7.78
CA VAL A 580 29.10 7.76 6.44
C VAL A 580 29.18 9.29 6.53
N THR A 581 30.15 9.88 5.84
CA THR A 581 30.22 11.33 5.61
C THR A 581 29.36 11.71 4.39
N PRO A 582 28.47 12.71 4.49
CA PRO A 582 27.70 13.22 3.34
C PRO A 582 28.58 13.88 2.26
N SER A 583 27.99 14.16 1.09
CA SER A 583 28.71 14.74 -0.07
C SER A 583 29.17 16.18 0.12
N GLY A 584 28.53 16.94 1.03
CA GLY A 584 28.73 18.38 1.17
C GLY A 584 27.83 19.22 0.24
N LEU A 585 26.79 18.64 -0.35
CA LEU A 585 25.76 19.38 -1.10
C LEU A 585 24.89 20.26 -0.18
N TRP A 586 24.82 19.94 1.12
CA TRP A 586 24.00 20.63 2.11
C TRP A 586 24.73 20.80 3.46
N GLU A 587 24.38 21.86 4.20
CA GLU A 587 25.08 22.29 5.43
C GLU A 587 24.63 21.50 6.67
N TRP A 588 25.02 20.24 6.73
CA TRP A 588 24.58 19.28 7.75
C TRP A 588 24.88 19.65 9.20
N GLU A 589 25.98 20.36 9.48
CA GLU A 589 26.37 20.71 10.85
C GLU A 589 25.53 21.88 11.42
N ASP A 590 25.14 22.85 10.57
CA ASP A 590 24.17 23.88 10.94
C ASP A 590 22.78 23.26 11.20
N LEU A 591 22.38 22.27 10.38
CA LEU A 591 21.13 21.53 10.60
C LEU A 591 21.18 20.69 11.89
N LYS A 592 22.30 20.01 12.20
CA LYS A 592 22.49 19.31 13.48
C LYS A 592 22.40 20.28 14.66
N ALA A 593 23.06 21.44 14.58
CA ALA A 593 22.99 22.47 15.62
C ALA A 593 21.57 23.01 15.81
N LYS A 594 20.81 23.21 14.72
CA LYS A 594 19.39 23.55 14.77
C LYS A 594 18.58 22.44 15.47
N ILE A 595 18.72 21.19 15.04
CA ILE A 595 18.00 20.03 15.59
C ILE A 595 18.28 19.85 17.10
N MET A 596 19.51 20.05 17.57
CA MET A 596 19.83 20.00 18.99
C MET A 596 19.21 21.15 19.80
N ARG A 597 18.91 22.29 19.17
CA ARG A 597 18.26 23.46 19.79
C ARG A 597 16.72 23.36 19.77
N THR A 598 16.13 22.97 18.64
CA THR A 598 14.68 23.02 18.39
C THR A 598 13.99 21.67 18.60
N GLY A 599 14.75 20.59 18.51
CA GLY A 599 14.24 19.24 18.29
C GLY A 599 13.70 19.01 16.88
N LEU A 600 13.03 17.87 16.71
CA LEU A 600 12.32 17.46 15.48
C LEU A 600 10.83 17.26 15.80
N ARG A 601 9.95 17.56 14.84
CA ARG A 601 8.50 17.32 14.96
C ARG A 601 8.11 15.87 14.68
N ASN A 602 8.96 15.14 13.96
CA ASN A 602 8.74 13.76 13.52
C ASN A 602 9.96 12.88 13.86
N SER A 603 9.74 11.69 14.45
CA SER A 603 10.84 10.78 14.85
C SER A 603 11.54 10.11 13.68
N LEU A 604 10.81 9.85 12.60
CA LEU A 604 11.27 9.21 11.36
C LEU A 604 10.65 9.94 10.17
N LEU A 605 11.37 9.94 9.04
CA LEU A 605 11.16 10.86 7.91
C LEU A 605 11.10 10.18 6.54
N VAL A 606 12.03 9.25 6.26
CA VAL A 606 12.28 8.71 4.91
C VAL A 606 12.14 7.19 4.92
N ALA A 607 11.26 6.66 4.06
CA ALA A 607 10.94 5.24 3.89
C ALA A 607 10.48 4.93 2.44
N PRO A 608 11.38 4.49 1.54
CA PRO A 608 11.02 4.19 0.16
C PRO A 608 10.20 2.89 0.01
N MET A 609 8.87 3.05 -0.09
CA MET A 609 7.85 2.02 -0.24
C MET A 609 7.67 1.51 -1.69
N PRO A 610 6.92 0.42 -1.94
CA PRO A 610 6.55 0.01 -3.30
C PRO A 610 5.43 0.92 -3.82
N THR A 611 5.67 1.62 -4.93
CA THR A 611 4.71 2.59 -5.50
C THR A 611 3.84 2.00 -6.61
N ALA A 612 3.49 0.71 -6.51
CA ALA A 612 2.80 -0.07 -7.55
C ALA A 612 1.55 0.57 -8.16
N SER A 613 0.72 1.25 -7.36
CA SER A 613 -0.45 1.98 -7.89
C SER A 613 -0.13 3.43 -8.28
N THR A 614 0.66 4.13 -7.47
CA THR A 614 0.90 5.58 -7.59
C THR A 614 1.87 5.93 -8.72
N SER A 615 2.88 5.11 -8.97
CA SER A 615 3.78 5.23 -10.14
C SER A 615 3.03 5.03 -11.45
N GLN A 616 2.10 4.06 -11.49
CA GLN A 616 1.24 3.83 -12.65
C GLN A 616 0.32 5.02 -12.93
N ILE A 617 -0.18 5.70 -11.89
CA ILE A 617 -0.99 6.93 -12.02
C ILE A 617 -0.16 8.07 -12.62
N LEU A 618 1.03 8.37 -12.07
CA LEU A 618 1.86 9.48 -12.58
C LEU A 618 2.50 9.18 -13.95
N GLY A 619 2.78 7.91 -14.21
CA GLY A 619 3.29 7.39 -15.49
C GLY A 619 4.75 6.92 -15.48
N PHE A 620 5.31 6.59 -14.31
CA PHE A 620 6.72 6.23 -14.10
C PHE A 620 6.89 4.77 -13.65
N ASN A 621 8.14 4.29 -13.55
CA ASN A 621 8.49 2.99 -13.00
C ASN A 621 8.40 2.95 -11.46
N GLU A 622 8.31 1.75 -10.90
CA GLU A 622 8.11 1.55 -9.46
C GLU A 622 9.35 1.94 -8.63
N CYS A 623 9.12 2.83 -7.67
CA CYS A 623 10.07 3.28 -6.64
C CYS A 623 11.50 3.55 -7.15
N PHE A 624 12.47 2.78 -6.63
CA PHE A 624 13.88 2.81 -7.00
C PHE A 624 14.29 1.61 -7.89
N GLU A 625 13.33 0.87 -8.46
CA GLU A 625 13.63 -0.35 -9.23
C GLU A 625 14.06 -0.02 -10.68
N PRO A 626 14.95 -0.82 -11.29
CA PRO A 626 15.13 -0.84 -12.75
C PRO A 626 13.88 -1.37 -13.46
N TYR A 627 13.79 -1.16 -14.78
CA TYR A 627 12.72 -1.77 -15.57
C TYR A 627 12.86 -3.30 -15.58
N THR A 628 11.76 -4.00 -15.26
CA THR A 628 11.70 -5.47 -15.29
C THR A 628 11.67 -6.05 -16.70
N SER A 629 11.33 -5.22 -17.69
CA SER A 629 11.28 -5.52 -19.13
C SER A 629 11.13 -4.23 -19.93
N ASN A 630 11.79 -4.08 -21.09
CA ASN A 630 11.55 -2.92 -21.97
C ASN A 630 10.28 -3.03 -22.84
N ILE A 631 9.67 -4.21 -22.91
CA ILE A 631 8.29 -4.38 -23.41
C ILE A 631 7.50 -5.31 -22.48
N TYR A 632 6.29 -4.92 -22.12
CA TYR A 632 5.43 -5.69 -21.21
C TYR A 632 3.96 -5.59 -21.60
N THR A 633 3.19 -6.63 -21.30
CA THR A 633 1.74 -6.62 -21.51
C THR A 633 1.04 -6.07 -20.27
N ARG A 634 0.30 -4.97 -20.40
CA ARG A 634 -0.66 -4.53 -19.38
C ARG A 634 -2.05 -5.07 -19.69
N ARG A 635 -2.72 -5.58 -18.65
CA ARG A 635 -4.14 -5.89 -18.67
C ARG A 635 -4.93 -4.65 -18.24
N VAL A 636 -6.02 -4.38 -18.94
CA VAL A 636 -7.11 -3.50 -18.50
C VAL A 636 -8.44 -4.14 -18.92
N LEU A 637 -9.56 -3.55 -18.54
CA LEU A 637 -10.91 -4.05 -18.86
C LEU A 637 -11.15 -4.19 -20.38
N ALA A 638 -10.51 -3.32 -21.18
CA ALA A 638 -10.58 -3.30 -22.64
C ALA A 638 -9.65 -4.33 -23.35
N GLY A 639 -8.91 -5.14 -22.59
CA GLY A 639 -8.05 -6.20 -23.13
C GLY A 639 -6.59 -6.13 -22.69
N GLU A 640 -5.73 -6.81 -23.46
CA GLU A 640 -4.29 -6.89 -23.23
C GLU A 640 -3.54 -5.96 -24.20
N PHE A 641 -2.76 -5.03 -23.65
CA PHE A 641 -2.03 -4.00 -24.41
C PHE A 641 -0.53 -4.22 -24.25
N GLN A 642 0.20 -4.31 -25.35
CA GLN A 642 1.67 -4.26 -25.32
C GLN A 642 2.12 -2.82 -25.11
N VAL A 643 3.00 -2.61 -24.14
CA VAL A 643 3.56 -1.31 -23.76
C VAL A 643 5.07 -1.40 -23.81
N VAL A 644 5.70 -0.54 -24.61
CA VAL A 644 7.16 -0.37 -24.68
C VAL A 644 7.58 0.66 -23.63
N CYS A 645 8.79 0.56 -23.09
CA CYS A 645 9.41 1.62 -22.31
C CYS A 645 9.42 2.93 -23.13
N PRO A 646 8.77 4.02 -22.67
CA PRO A 646 8.58 5.22 -23.49
C PRO A 646 9.89 5.97 -23.77
N TRP A 647 10.91 5.75 -22.94
CA TRP A 647 12.25 6.31 -23.12
C TRP A 647 12.99 5.59 -24.26
N LEU A 648 13.09 4.25 -24.19
CA LEU A 648 13.68 3.43 -25.26
C LEU A 648 12.97 3.67 -26.60
N LEU A 649 11.64 3.74 -26.61
CA LEU A 649 10.87 3.91 -27.83
C LEU A 649 11.17 5.26 -28.51
N ARG A 650 11.32 6.35 -27.75
CA ARG A 650 11.72 7.66 -28.28
C ARG A 650 13.13 7.63 -28.87
N ASP A 651 14.07 6.97 -28.19
CA ASP A 651 15.44 6.86 -28.66
C ASP A 651 15.53 6.07 -29.97
N LEU A 652 14.90 4.89 -30.03
CA LEU A 652 14.87 4.07 -31.26
C LEU A 652 14.15 4.77 -32.42
N VAL A 653 13.08 5.53 -32.16
CA VAL A 653 12.43 6.38 -33.19
C VAL A 653 13.36 7.50 -33.65
N SER A 654 14.04 8.20 -32.74
CA SER A 654 14.96 9.30 -33.09
C SER A 654 16.21 8.85 -33.85
N LEU A 655 16.64 7.59 -33.65
CA LEU A 655 17.73 6.95 -34.38
C LEU A 655 17.27 6.33 -35.72
N GLY A 656 15.97 6.35 -36.04
CA GLY A 656 15.41 5.70 -37.24
C GLY A 656 15.44 4.17 -37.18
N LEU A 657 15.54 3.58 -35.99
CA LEU A 657 15.67 2.14 -35.73
C LEU A 657 14.34 1.47 -35.30
N TRP A 658 13.24 2.22 -35.20
CA TRP A 658 11.95 1.67 -34.76
C TRP A 658 11.02 1.30 -35.93
N ASP A 659 10.80 0.00 -36.08
CA ASP A 659 9.80 -0.59 -36.97
C ASP A 659 9.12 -1.81 -36.29
N ASP A 660 8.23 -2.48 -37.03
CA ASP A 660 7.53 -3.67 -36.53
C ASP A 660 8.47 -4.87 -36.30
N ASP A 661 9.60 -4.97 -37.02
CA ASP A 661 10.57 -6.05 -36.87
C ASP A 661 11.48 -5.84 -35.66
N MET A 662 11.93 -4.62 -35.39
CA MET A 662 12.59 -4.21 -34.15
C MET A 662 11.72 -4.55 -32.93
N LYS A 663 10.44 -4.17 -32.97
CA LYS A 663 9.45 -4.53 -31.94
C LYS A 663 9.35 -6.06 -31.77
N ASN A 664 9.27 -6.81 -32.87
CA ASN A 664 9.21 -8.27 -32.85
C ASN A 664 10.50 -8.91 -32.28
N MET A 665 11.68 -8.39 -32.60
CA MET A 665 12.97 -8.82 -32.06
C MET A 665 13.08 -8.56 -30.55
N ILE A 666 12.53 -7.45 -30.04
CA ILE A 666 12.48 -7.15 -28.60
C ILE A 666 11.51 -8.12 -27.88
N ILE A 667 10.37 -8.45 -28.50
CA ILE A 667 9.43 -9.45 -27.96
C ILE A 667 10.09 -10.84 -27.90
N ALA A 668 10.72 -11.30 -28.99
CA ALA A 668 11.49 -12.55 -29.06
C ALA A 668 12.69 -12.57 -28.08
N SER A 669 13.27 -11.39 -27.82
CA SER A 669 14.33 -11.23 -26.82
C SER A 669 13.80 -11.28 -25.38
N GLY A 670 12.50 -11.08 -25.15
CA GLY A 670 11.88 -11.04 -23.82
C GLY A 670 12.03 -9.69 -23.13
N GLY A 671 11.97 -8.61 -23.92
CA GLY A 671 12.18 -7.22 -23.47
C GLY A 671 13.63 -6.82 -23.25
N SER A 672 14.58 -7.71 -23.56
CA SER A 672 16.00 -7.38 -23.69
C SER A 672 16.27 -6.73 -25.05
N ILE A 673 17.23 -5.80 -25.10
CA ILE A 673 17.77 -5.25 -26.35
C ILE A 673 19.26 -5.63 -26.58
N GLN A 674 19.89 -6.30 -25.62
CA GLN A 674 21.35 -6.50 -25.57
C GLN A 674 21.88 -7.31 -26.77
N ASN A 675 21.07 -8.25 -27.27
CA ASN A 675 21.45 -9.19 -28.34
C ASN A 675 20.91 -8.78 -29.73
N ILE A 676 20.36 -7.56 -29.87
CA ILE A 676 19.82 -7.07 -31.14
C ILE A 676 20.91 -6.29 -31.88
N ALA A 677 21.25 -6.76 -33.08
CA ALA A 677 22.19 -6.09 -33.96
C ALA A 677 21.61 -4.76 -34.48
N GLY A 678 22.47 -3.78 -34.74
CA GLY A 678 22.07 -2.44 -35.20
C GLY A 678 21.71 -1.45 -34.08
N ILE A 679 21.39 -1.90 -32.87
CA ILE A 679 21.26 -1.01 -31.70
C ILE A 679 22.67 -0.64 -31.18
N PRO A 680 22.96 0.66 -30.94
CA PRO A 680 24.21 1.11 -30.31
C PRO A 680 24.42 0.61 -28.87
N ASP A 681 25.68 0.49 -28.45
CA ASP A 681 26.04 -0.12 -27.15
C ASP A 681 25.80 0.79 -25.93
N ASP A 682 25.80 2.11 -26.12
CA ASP A 682 25.37 3.10 -25.13
C ASP A 682 23.85 2.99 -24.86
N ILE A 683 23.05 2.86 -25.91
CA ILE A 683 21.61 2.59 -25.81
C ILE A 683 21.36 1.25 -25.10
N LYS A 684 22.12 0.19 -25.43
CA LYS A 684 22.07 -1.09 -24.68
C LYS A 684 22.43 -0.92 -23.21
N ALA A 685 23.42 -0.10 -22.88
CA ALA A 685 23.83 0.14 -21.50
C ALA A 685 22.73 0.86 -20.69
N ILE A 686 22.08 1.88 -21.27
CA ILE A 686 20.98 2.62 -20.63
C ILE A 686 19.77 1.70 -20.37
N TYR A 687 19.40 0.87 -21.36
CA TYR A 687 18.17 0.07 -21.32
C TYR A 687 18.40 -1.42 -20.94
N LYS A 688 19.39 -1.69 -20.08
CA LYS A 688 19.50 -2.97 -19.36
C LYS A 688 18.25 -3.19 -18.50
N THR A 689 17.66 -4.39 -18.58
CA THR A 689 16.60 -4.80 -17.65
C THR A 689 17.18 -5.25 -16.30
N VAL A 690 16.35 -5.33 -15.26
CA VAL A 690 16.76 -5.78 -13.91
C VAL A 690 17.43 -7.16 -13.88
N TRP A 691 17.20 -8.00 -14.90
CA TRP A 691 17.77 -9.34 -15.06
C TRP A 691 19.19 -9.33 -15.66
N GLU A 692 19.59 -8.20 -16.23
CA GLU A 692 20.89 -7.95 -16.88
C GLU A 692 21.78 -7.05 -16.02
N ILE A 693 21.20 -6.40 -15.00
CA ILE A 693 21.91 -5.60 -14.00
C ILE A 693 22.36 -6.50 -12.84
N SER A 694 23.62 -6.37 -12.44
CA SER A 694 24.17 -7.10 -11.31
C SER A 694 23.44 -6.75 -10.00
N GLN A 695 22.89 -7.76 -9.33
CA GLN A 695 22.23 -7.56 -8.03
C GLN A 695 23.19 -7.04 -6.95
N LYS A 696 24.50 -7.25 -7.10
CA LYS A 696 25.53 -6.61 -6.25
C LYS A 696 25.51 -5.08 -6.39
N THR A 697 25.24 -4.56 -7.59
CA THR A 697 25.09 -3.12 -7.84
C THR A 697 23.79 -2.58 -7.23
N ILE A 698 22.69 -3.34 -7.34
CA ILE A 698 21.42 -3.00 -6.68
C ILE A 698 21.60 -2.91 -5.15
N LEU A 699 22.29 -3.89 -4.54
CA LEU A 699 22.62 -3.90 -3.12
C LEU A 699 23.57 -2.76 -2.71
N ASN A 700 24.52 -2.36 -3.58
CA ASN A 700 25.34 -1.17 -3.35
C ASN A 700 24.49 0.10 -3.32
N LEU A 701 23.70 0.36 -4.38
CA LEU A 701 22.84 1.54 -4.49
C LEU A 701 21.86 1.67 -3.31
N ALA A 702 21.34 0.52 -2.84
CA ALA A 702 20.48 0.42 -1.66
C ALA A 702 21.21 0.74 -0.35
N ALA A 703 22.48 0.32 -0.20
CA ALA A 703 23.30 0.64 0.97
C ALA A 703 23.76 2.12 0.95
N ASP A 704 24.16 2.64 -0.21
CA ASP A 704 24.58 4.02 -0.42
C ASP A 704 23.47 5.00 -0.02
N ARG A 705 22.22 4.75 -0.46
CA ARG A 705 21.05 5.53 -0.01
C ARG A 705 20.62 5.22 1.43
N GLY A 706 20.99 4.05 1.97
CA GLY A 706 20.62 3.59 3.31
C GLY A 706 21.11 4.51 4.41
N ALA A 707 22.26 5.17 4.20
CA ALA A 707 22.80 6.21 5.07
C ALA A 707 21.88 7.45 5.23
N PHE A 708 20.93 7.65 4.31
CA PHE A 708 19.97 8.77 4.32
C PHE A 708 18.52 8.29 4.51
N ILE A 709 18.30 7.01 4.81
CA ILE A 709 16.99 6.41 5.06
C ILE A 709 16.92 5.99 6.52
N CYS A 710 16.25 6.79 7.35
CA CYS A 710 16.10 6.51 8.78
C CYS A 710 15.20 5.29 9.07
N GLN A 711 14.25 4.98 8.19
CA GLN A 711 13.44 3.76 8.24
C GLN A 711 14.19 2.63 7.51
N SER A 712 13.59 1.96 6.52
CA SER A 712 14.22 1.02 5.57
C SER A 712 13.66 1.25 4.16
N GLN A 713 13.84 0.30 3.23
CA GLN A 713 13.39 0.36 1.84
C GLN A 713 12.94 -1.02 1.33
N SER A 714 11.90 -1.08 0.49
CA SER A 714 11.27 -2.33 0.01
C SER A 714 12.09 -3.05 -1.09
N LEU A 715 13.26 -3.59 -0.74
CA LEU A 715 14.27 -4.02 -1.71
C LEU A 715 13.96 -5.39 -2.36
N ASN A 716 13.28 -5.38 -3.51
CA ASN A 716 13.13 -6.59 -4.34
C ASN A 716 14.45 -7.00 -4.99
N VAL A 717 14.73 -8.30 -5.04
CA VAL A 717 15.93 -8.87 -5.69
C VAL A 717 15.53 -9.83 -6.80
N HIS A 718 16.30 -9.83 -7.88
CA HIS A 718 15.91 -10.44 -9.15
C HIS A 718 16.97 -11.45 -9.62
N LEU A 719 16.60 -12.73 -9.68
CA LEU A 719 17.47 -13.81 -10.17
C LEU A 719 16.71 -14.69 -11.17
N GLN A 720 17.19 -14.76 -12.41
CA GLN A 720 16.53 -15.52 -13.47
C GLN A 720 16.42 -17.02 -13.16
N SER A 721 17.43 -17.60 -12.51
CA SER A 721 17.45 -19.01 -12.12
C SER A 721 18.23 -19.16 -10.82
N PRO A 722 17.62 -18.83 -9.66
CA PRO A 722 18.32 -18.79 -8.39
C PRO A 722 18.83 -20.18 -7.98
N ASN A 723 19.95 -20.20 -7.27
CA ASN A 723 20.45 -21.37 -6.56
C ASN A 723 21.00 -20.94 -5.20
N ALA A 724 21.17 -21.92 -4.30
CA ALA A 724 21.57 -21.67 -2.92
C ALA A 724 22.88 -20.86 -2.80
N ARG A 725 23.87 -21.08 -3.69
CA ARG A 725 25.14 -20.33 -3.69
C ARG A 725 24.91 -18.86 -4.05
N GLN A 726 24.13 -18.57 -5.08
CA GLN A 726 23.79 -17.19 -5.48
C GLN A 726 23.04 -16.46 -4.36
N LEU A 727 21.95 -17.04 -3.84
CA LEU A 727 21.17 -16.44 -2.77
C LEU A 727 22.00 -16.24 -1.49
N THR A 728 22.84 -17.21 -1.12
CA THR A 728 23.78 -17.06 0.01
C THR A 728 24.70 -15.86 -0.21
N SER A 729 25.39 -15.79 -1.36
CA SER A 729 26.31 -14.67 -1.64
C SER A 729 25.62 -13.31 -1.67
N MET A 730 24.36 -13.26 -2.11
CA MET A 730 23.53 -12.05 -2.18
C MET A 730 23.10 -11.58 -0.78
N HIS A 731 22.52 -12.47 0.03
CA HIS A 731 22.09 -12.16 1.39
C HIS A 731 23.25 -11.78 2.31
N PHE A 732 24.36 -12.53 2.25
CA PHE A 732 25.57 -12.19 3.02
C PHE A 732 26.20 -10.86 2.57
N TYR A 733 26.11 -10.50 1.28
CA TYR A 733 26.56 -9.19 0.82
C TYR A 733 25.66 -8.05 1.33
N GLY A 734 24.33 -8.23 1.28
CA GLY A 734 23.37 -7.25 1.83
C GLY A 734 23.54 -7.04 3.34
N TRP A 735 23.67 -8.14 4.09
CA TRP A 735 23.97 -8.14 5.52
C TRP A 735 25.28 -7.43 5.84
N LYS A 736 26.39 -7.80 5.19
CA LYS A 736 27.72 -7.17 5.41
C LYS A 736 27.83 -5.73 4.91
N LYS A 737 26.89 -5.28 4.07
CA LYS A 737 26.67 -3.86 3.74
C LYS A 737 25.82 -3.11 4.76
N GLY A 738 25.34 -3.78 5.81
CA GLY A 738 24.55 -3.19 6.88
C GLY A 738 23.14 -2.79 6.44
N LEU A 739 22.58 -3.41 5.39
CA LEU A 739 21.17 -3.19 5.03
C LEU A 739 20.26 -3.53 6.22
N LYS A 740 19.13 -2.85 6.32
CA LYS A 740 18.07 -3.18 7.30
C LYS A 740 17.11 -4.22 6.73
N THR A 741 16.70 -4.03 5.49
CA THR A 741 15.99 -5.01 4.66
C THR A 741 16.96 -5.52 3.62
N GLY A 742 17.37 -6.78 3.72
CA GLY A 742 18.19 -7.46 2.72
C GLY A 742 17.39 -7.92 1.50
N MET A 743 16.12 -8.27 1.72
CA MET A 743 15.20 -8.68 0.67
C MET A 743 13.74 -8.45 1.07
N TYR A 744 12.98 -7.81 0.18
CA TYR A 744 11.53 -7.89 0.13
C TYR A 744 11.12 -9.20 -0.57
N TYR A 745 10.72 -9.18 -1.85
CA TYR A 745 10.54 -10.41 -2.62
C TYR A 745 11.81 -10.86 -3.34
N LEU A 746 12.02 -12.19 -3.40
CA LEU A 746 12.78 -12.80 -4.48
C LEU A 746 11.88 -12.89 -5.73
N ARG A 747 12.30 -12.26 -6.83
CA ARG A 747 11.64 -12.32 -8.13
C ARG A 747 12.44 -13.23 -9.06
N THR A 748 11.76 -14.20 -9.66
CA THR A 748 12.34 -15.21 -10.55
C THR A 748 11.70 -15.19 -11.94
N ARG A 749 12.33 -15.83 -12.93
CA ARG A 749 11.75 -16.08 -14.25
C ARG A 749 11.63 -17.60 -14.47
N PRO A 750 10.51 -18.12 -15.00
CA PRO A 750 10.41 -19.52 -15.37
C PRO A 750 11.49 -19.94 -16.38
N ALA A 751 12.08 -21.12 -16.19
CA ALA A 751 13.12 -21.64 -17.08
C ALA A 751 12.59 -21.93 -18.50
N ALA A 752 11.31 -22.28 -18.63
CA ALA A 752 10.62 -22.39 -19.90
C ALA A 752 9.89 -21.07 -20.22
N GLN A 753 10.23 -20.44 -21.34
CA GLN A 753 9.42 -19.37 -21.91
C GLN A 753 8.17 -19.96 -22.58
N ALA A 754 7.02 -19.30 -22.41
CA ALA A 754 5.82 -19.65 -23.17
C ALA A 754 6.06 -19.45 -24.67
N ILE A 755 5.51 -20.34 -25.50
CA ILE A 755 5.61 -20.24 -26.96
C ILE A 755 4.98 -18.91 -27.40
N GLN A 756 5.77 -18.04 -28.03
CA GLN A 756 5.32 -16.74 -28.49
C GLN A 756 4.58 -16.86 -29.82
N PHE A 757 3.31 -17.24 -29.76
CA PHE A 757 2.45 -17.39 -30.96
C PHE A 757 2.23 -16.09 -31.77
N THR A 758 2.65 -14.93 -31.25
CA THR A 758 2.44 -13.61 -31.87
C THR A 758 3.64 -13.09 -32.69
N VAL A 759 4.74 -13.84 -32.77
CA VAL A 759 5.95 -13.45 -33.51
C VAL A 759 6.29 -14.52 -34.54
N ASP A 760 6.77 -14.12 -35.71
CA ASP A 760 7.18 -15.05 -36.76
C ASP A 760 8.29 -15.99 -36.25
N GLN A 761 8.14 -17.30 -36.51
CA GLN A 761 9.11 -18.30 -36.02
C GLN A 761 10.49 -18.16 -36.65
N SER A 762 10.64 -17.50 -37.81
CA SER A 762 11.94 -17.14 -38.38
C SER A 762 12.67 -16.11 -37.50
N VAL A 763 12.01 -15.04 -37.08
CA VAL A 763 12.54 -14.02 -36.17
C VAL A 763 12.84 -14.64 -34.80
N ILE A 764 11.96 -15.51 -34.27
CA ILE A 764 12.23 -16.27 -33.03
C ILE A 764 13.48 -17.15 -33.18
N LYS A 765 13.68 -17.81 -34.34
CA LYS A 765 14.89 -18.64 -34.59
C LYS A 765 16.15 -17.79 -34.69
N GLN A 766 16.11 -16.64 -35.35
CA GLN A 766 17.23 -15.70 -35.45
C GLN A 766 17.62 -15.12 -34.07
N ALA A 767 16.65 -14.63 -33.30
CA ALA A 767 16.89 -14.10 -31.95
C ALA A 767 17.45 -15.18 -30.99
N ASN A 768 16.98 -16.43 -31.11
CA ASN A 768 17.53 -17.54 -30.35
C ASN A 768 18.92 -17.99 -30.83
N ALA A 769 19.24 -17.85 -32.12
CA ALA A 769 20.59 -18.07 -32.63
C ALA A 769 21.57 -17.00 -32.10
N ALA A 770 21.18 -15.73 -32.10
CA ALA A 770 21.95 -14.63 -31.51
C ALA A 770 22.19 -14.84 -30.01
N LYS A 771 21.14 -15.18 -29.23
CA LYS A 771 21.28 -15.54 -27.81
C LYS A 771 22.21 -16.74 -27.59
N LYS A 772 22.17 -17.77 -28.45
CA LYS A 772 23.08 -18.92 -28.34
C LYS A 772 24.53 -18.56 -28.66
N ALA A 773 24.78 -17.68 -29.63
CA ALA A 773 26.12 -17.19 -29.92
C ALA A 773 26.69 -16.35 -28.77
N ALA A 774 25.89 -15.44 -28.20
CA ALA A 774 26.29 -14.59 -27.07
C ALA A 774 26.43 -15.36 -25.74
N ALA A 775 25.85 -16.55 -25.61
CA ALA A 775 25.97 -17.40 -24.42
C ALA A 775 27.27 -18.23 -24.37
N VAL A 776 28.10 -18.19 -25.42
CA VAL A 776 29.43 -18.82 -25.43
C VAL A 776 30.42 -17.86 -24.77
N PRO A 777 31.12 -18.25 -23.68
CA PRO A 777 32.18 -17.42 -23.12
C PRO A 777 33.28 -17.16 -24.15
N PRO A 778 33.94 -15.98 -24.15
CA PRO A 778 35.11 -15.76 -24.99
C PRO A 778 36.16 -16.84 -24.67
N ALA A 779 36.59 -17.57 -25.69
CA ALA A 779 37.64 -18.57 -25.54
C ALA A 779 38.88 -17.89 -24.95
N LYS A 780 39.54 -18.55 -23.99
CA LYS A 780 40.87 -18.12 -23.55
C LYS A 780 41.77 -18.07 -24.79
N PRO A 781 42.56 -17.00 -24.99
CA PRO A 781 43.40 -16.90 -26.18
C PRO A 781 44.38 -18.08 -26.21
N GLU A 782 44.24 -18.92 -27.22
CA GLU A 782 45.19 -19.99 -27.47
C GLU A 782 46.55 -19.38 -27.81
N ILE A 783 47.55 -19.66 -26.97
CA ILE A 783 48.93 -19.30 -27.26
C ILE A 783 49.38 -20.19 -28.41
N LYS A 784 49.36 -19.64 -29.63
CA LYS A 784 49.99 -20.26 -30.80
C LYS A 784 51.50 -20.35 -30.54
N GLN A 785 51.97 -21.50 -30.10
CA GLN A 785 53.38 -21.82 -30.10
C GLN A 785 53.84 -22.03 -31.55
N GLU A 786 54.81 -21.24 -32.00
CA GLU A 786 55.56 -21.55 -33.22
C GLU A 786 56.47 -22.78 -32.98
N PRO A 787 56.73 -23.60 -34.00
CA PRO A 787 57.42 -24.87 -33.82
C PRO A 787 58.93 -24.69 -33.61
N THR A 788 59.39 -24.70 -32.36
CA THR A 788 60.81 -24.82 -32.04
C THR A 788 61.30 -26.24 -32.31
N ALA A 789 62.20 -26.39 -33.29
CA ALA A 789 62.90 -27.65 -33.53
C ALA A 789 63.99 -27.89 -32.47
N ALA A 790 64.10 -29.17 -32.06
CA ALA A 790 65.22 -29.91 -31.44
C ALA A 790 66.42 -29.15 -30.79
N SER A 791 67.01 -29.60 -29.67
CA SER A 791 67.15 -31.02 -29.27
C SER A 791 67.54 -31.24 -27.79
N LEU A 792 67.19 -32.44 -27.29
CA LEU A 792 67.97 -33.29 -26.36
C LEU A 792 68.31 -32.81 -24.92
N ALA A 793 67.94 -33.68 -23.97
CA ALA A 793 68.62 -34.01 -22.70
C ALA A 793 68.69 -32.95 -21.57
N ALA A 794 68.74 -33.31 -20.27
CA ALA A 794 68.29 -34.55 -19.60
C ALA A 794 68.20 -34.36 -18.06
N ALA A 795 67.23 -35.05 -17.43
CA ALA A 795 67.23 -35.53 -16.03
C ALA A 795 67.29 -34.54 -14.83
N SER A 796 67.02 -35.12 -13.65
CA SER A 796 67.40 -34.65 -12.30
C SER A 796 66.58 -33.55 -11.60
N ASN A 797 65.49 -34.03 -10.97
CA ASN A 797 64.88 -33.69 -9.67
C ASN A 797 65.66 -32.82 -8.63
N VAL A 798 64.92 -32.41 -7.57
CA VAL A 798 65.34 -31.93 -6.21
C VAL A 798 65.60 -30.41 -6.09
N SER A 799 65.23 -29.68 -5.02
CA SER A 799 64.12 -29.77 -4.04
C SER A 799 64.04 -28.51 -3.13
N LEU A 800 62.88 -28.26 -2.51
CA LEU A 800 62.63 -27.55 -1.23
C LEU A 800 63.40 -26.25 -0.81
N ALA A 801 62.69 -25.12 -0.91
CA ALA A 801 62.28 -24.25 0.23
C ALA A 801 63.38 -23.46 1.04
N PRO A 802 63.13 -22.90 2.26
CA PRO A 802 62.55 -21.54 2.43
C PRO A 802 63.20 -20.65 3.55
N SER A 803 62.82 -19.35 3.64
CA SER A 803 62.85 -18.46 4.86
C SER A 803 62.38 -17.03 4.49
N SER A 804 61.40 -16.37 5.16
CA SER A 804 61.47 -15.53 6.40
C SER A 804 62.26 -14.20 6.24
N THR A 805 62.04 -13.09 6.97
CA THR A 805 61.36 -12.81 8.27
C THR A 805 60.94 -11.32 8.38
N ASP A 806 60.14 -10.92 9.38
CA ASP A 806 59.69 -9.53 9.66
C ASP A 806 60.75 -8.59 10.29
N ALA A 807 60.54 -7.25 10.18
CA ALA A 807 60.53 -6.27 11.30
C ALA A 807 60.42 -4.79 10.81
N ALA A 808 60.09 -3.84 11.71
CA ALA A 808 59.81 -2.41 11.42
C ALA A 808 60.72 -1.43 12.20
N VAL A 809 60.62 -0.10 11.94
CA VAL A 809 60.72 1.04 12.92
C VAL A 809 60.56 2.44 12.24
N THR A 810 60.15 3.46 13.03
CA THR A 810 59.81 4.90 12.78
C THR A 810 61.06 5.86 12.83
N PRO A 811 61.06 7.23 13.03
CA PRO A 811 60.00 8.27 13.26
C PRO A 811 60.12 9.71 12.58
N THR A 812 58.96 10.39 12.44
CA THR A 812 58.51 11.78 12.87
C THR A 812 59.37 13.09 12.84
N ILE A 813 58.67 14.26 12.76
CA ILE A 813 59.00 15.69 13.15
C ILE A 813 59.50 16.66 12.03
N ALA A 814 59.32 18.01 12.05
CA ALA A 814 58.13 18.93 12.12
C ALA A 814 58.54 20.42 12.43
N THR A 815 57.77 21.43 11.96
CA THR A 815 57.87 22.89 12.31
C THR A 815 56.58 23.60 11.81
N LEU A 816 55.75 24.40 12.53
CA LEU A 816 55.87 25.53 13.49
C LEU A 816 56.20 26.89 12.79
N ARG A 817 55.58 28.06 13.07
CA ARG A 817 54.56 28.46 14.09
C ARG A 817 53.89 29.85 13.84
N ASN A 818 52.56 29.93 14.10
CA ASN A 818 51.72 30.94 14.82
C ASN A 818 51.80 32.49 14.68
N LEU A 819 50.72 33.13 15.22
CA LEU A 819 50.50 34.53 15.72
C LEU A 819 49.75 35.49 14.73
N THR A 820 48.74 36.32 15.09
CA THR A 820 47.84 36.46 16.29
C THR A 820 46.60 37.34 15.99
N LEU A 821 45.53 37.23 16.80
CA LEU A 821 44.59 38.25 17.40
C LEU A 821 44.46 39.67 16.77
N SER A 822 43.31 40.41 16.80
CA SER A 822 41.96 40.19 17.37
C SER A 822 40.95 41.36 17.09
N ASP A 823 39.64 41.06 17.24
CA ASP A 823 38.54 41.91 17.80
C ASP A 823 37.82 43.05 17.02
N SER A 824 36.49 43.09 17.24
CA SER A 824 35.54 44.23 17.26
C SER A 824 35.27 45.16 16.04
N GLY A 825 33.99 45.54 15.87
CA GLY A 825 33.59 46.93 15.50
C GLY A 825 32.91 47.18 14.14
N ALA A 826 31.70 47.77 14.19
CA ALA A 826 31.10 48.60 13.12
C ALA A 826 31.29 50.10 13.51
N PRO A 827 31.20 51.13 12.62
CA PRO A 827 30.19 51.32 11.56
C PRO A 827 30.67 52.00 10.24
N SER A 828 29.72 52.33 9.34
CA SER A 828 29.90 53.10 8.09
C SER A 828 30.23 54.60 8.30
N PRO A 829 30.89 55.29 7.35
CA PRO A 829 30.20 55.98 6.22
C PRO A 829 31.08 56.07 4.92
N ALA A 830 30.90 57.02 3.99
CA ALA A 830 29.83 57.16 2.97
C ALA A 830 30.25 58.21 1.89
N ILE A 831 29.42 58.42 0.83
CA ILE A 831 29.41 59.58 -0.11
C ILE A 831 30.58 59.56 -1.14
N SER A 832 30.40 59.84 -2.45
CA SER A 832 29.81 60.98 -3.18
C SER A 832 29.58 60.58 -4.68
N THR A 833 28.87 61.25 -5.60
CA THR A 833 27.80 62.29 -5.74
C THR A 833 27.39 62.29 -7.25
N ALA A 834 26.38 62.97 -7.81
CA ALA A 834 25.22 63.80 -7.42
C ALA A 834 24.15 63.62 -8.55
N ALA A 835 22.84 63.41 -8.31
CA ALA A 835 21.79 64.28 -7.73
C ALA A 835 21.25 65.32 -8.74
N VAL A 836 19.93 65.45 -9.01
CA VAL A 836 18.88 66.30 -8.37
C VAL A 836 17.67 66.29 -9.37
N ASN A 837 16.35 66.33 -9.10
CA ASN A 837 15.41 66.34 -7.95
C ASN A 837 14.07 65.66 -8.40
N GLY A 838 12.91 65.62 -7.71
CA GLY A 838 12.51 66.14 -6.38
C GLY A 838 11.03 65.83 -6.04
N SER A 839 10.65 66.09 -4.78
CA SER A 839 9.36 65.92 -4.06
C SER A 839 8.24 66.94 -4.45
N SER A 840 6.94 66.87 -4.09
CA SER A 840 6.08 65.90 -3.35
C SER A 840 4.57 66.32 -3.31
N LEU A 841 3.67 65.37 -2.99
CA LEU A 841 2.43 65.49 -2.17
C LEU A 841 1.17 66.27 -2.60
N SER A 842 0.03 65.65 -2.22
CA SER A 842 -1.29 66.22 -1.80
C SER A 842 -2.44 66.45 -2.81
N LEU A 843 -3.66 66.19 -2.30
CA LEU A 843 -4.99 66.33 -2.91
C LEU A 843 -5.60 67.71 -2.54
N PRO A 844 -6.61 68.26 -3.28
CA PRO A 844 -8.01 67.96 -2.92
C PRO A 844 -9.08 67.97 -4.06
N ALA A 845 -10.03 67.03 -3.92
CA ALA A 845 -11.50 67.06 -4.09
C ALA A 845 -12.29 68.07 -5.00
N THR A 846 -13.48 67.54 -5.41
CA THR A 846 -14.83 68.16 -5.56
C THR A 846 -15.32 68.89 -6.84
N SER A 847 -16.47 68.39 -7.36
CA SER A 847 -17.61 69.09 -8.04
C SER A 847 -17.41 69.80 -9.41
N SER A 848 -18.42 69.92 -10.31
CA SER A 848 -19.75 69.27 -10.44
C SER A 848 -20.44 69.58 -11.81
N ALA A 849 -21.37 68.69 -12.23
CA ALA A 849 -22.55 68.90 -13.09
C ALA A 849 -22.43 69.42 -14.56
N GLY A 850 -23.32 68.94 -15.45
CA GLY A 850 -23.59 69.52 -16.78
C GLY A 850 -24.00 68.54 -17.90
N THR A 851 -25.31 68.26 -18.05
CA THR A 851 -25.90 67.53 -19.22
C THR A 851 -26.28 68.52 -20.35
N PRO A 852 -26.39 68.11 -21.63
CA PRO A 852 -27.49 67.27 -22.18
C PRO A 852 -26.98 66.27 -23.29
N SER A 853 -27.74 65.60 -24.19
CA SER A 853 -29.19 65.43 -24.48
C SER A 853 -29.47 64.09 -25.22
N VAL A 854 -30.60 63.44 -24.88
CA VAL A 854 -31.56 62.67 -25.73
C VAL A 854 -31.12 61.93 -27.02
N ALA A 855 -31.25 60.60 -27.01
CA ALA A 855 -31.98 59.73 -27.98
C ALA A 855 -31.73 58.25 -27.59
N GLU A 856 -32.63 57.56 -26.88
CA GLU A 856 -33.67 56.64 -27.41
C GLU A 856 -33.12 55.51 -28.32
N THR A 857 -33.42 54.22 -28.12
CA THR A 857 -34.66 53.61 -27.56
C THR A 857 -34.44 52.62 -26.40
N ALA A 858 -35.51 52.34 -25.63
CA ALA A 858 -35.48 51.55 -24.40
C ALA A 858 -36.09 50.12 -24.54
N PRO A 859 -35.74 49.17 -23.65
CA PRO A 859 -36.40 47.87 -23.54
C PRO A 859 -37.75 47.97 -22.79
N THR A 860 -38.66 47.02 -23.03
CA THR A 860 -39.98 46.98 -22.37
C THR A 860 -40.17 45.68 -21.59
N THR A 861 -40.42 45.79 -20.29
CA THR A 861 -40.99 44.75 -19.43
C THR A 861 -42.48 45.01 -19.22
N LEU A 862 -43.32 43.97 -19.05
CA LEU A 862 -44.41 43.99 -18.06
C LEU A 862 -45.07 42.61 -17.81
N SER A 863 -45.50 42.44 -16.55
CA SER A 863 -46.69 41.74 -16.03
C SER A 863 -47.15 40.35 -16.51
N THR A 864 -47.56 39.55 -15.53
CA THR A 864 -48.29 38.27 -15.59
C THR A 864 -49.80 38.41 -15.87
N SER A 865 -50.40 37.46 -16.61
CA SER A 865 -51.59 36.68 -16.18
C SER A 865 -52.06 35.64 -17.24
N GLU A 866 -52.92 34.72 -16.79
CA GLU A 866 -53.76 33.74 -17.52
C GLU A 866 -53.11 32.45 -18.08
N ASP A 867 -53.94 31.39 -18.11
CA ASP A 867 -53.55 29.97 -18.20
C ASP A 867 -53.61 29.39 -19.62
N ALA A 868 -52.70 28.45 -19.94
CA ALA A 868 -53.03 27.23 -20.71
C ALA A 868 -51.89 26.18 -20.73
N SER A 869 -52.24 24.93 -20.43
CA SER A 869 -51.57 23.67 -20.84
C SER A 869 -50.06 23.49 -20.61
N THR A 870 -49.71 22.56 -19.73
CA THR A 870 -48.36 22.00 -19.56
C THR A 870 -47.93 21.13 -20.77
N PRO A 871 -46.77 21.38 -21.40
CA PRO A 871 -46.10 20.37 -22.21
C PRO A 871 -45.42 19.36 -21.27
N SER A 872 -45.71 18.08 -21.43
CA SER A 872 -45.07 17.04 -20.60
C SER A 872 -43.62 16.82 -21.02
N THR A 873 -42.67 17.04 -20.10
CA THR A 873 -41.24 16.82 -20.33
C THR A 873 -40.90 15.33 -20.29
N GLN A 874 -41.34 14.59 -21.32
CA GLN A 874 -40.93 13.21 -21.54
C GLN A 874 -39.41 13.13 -21.68
N THR A 875 -38.80 12.18 -20.99
CA THR A 875 -37.36 11.91 -21.11
C THR A 875 -37.04 11.37 -22.51
N PRO A 876 -35.84 11.59 -23.07
CA PRO A 876 -35.51 11.09 -24.41
C PRO A 876 -35.66 9.56 -24.57
N ALA A 877 -35.55 8.80 -23.48
CA ALA A 877 -35.79 7.35 -23.46
C ALA A 877 -37.29 6.95 -23.63
N GLN A 878 -38.22 7.88 -23.49
CA GLN A 878 -39.65 7.67 -23.78
C GLN A 878 -40.00 8.03 -25.23
N ILE A 879 -39.07 8.64 -25.99
CA ILE A 879 -39.31 9.20 -27.33
C ILE A 879 -38.73 8.32 -28.45
N ASP A 880 -37.57 7.68 -28.25
CA ASP A 880 -36.97 6.72 -29.21
C ASP A 880 -36.73 5.35 -28.54
N PRO A 881 -37.50 4.29 -28.89
CA PRO A 881 -37.29 2.93 -28.38
C PRO A 881 -35.90 2.36 -28.67
N GLU A 882 -35.23 2.77 -29.75
CA GLU A 882 -33.85 2.36 -30.04
C GLU A 882 -32.85 3.01 -29.06
N TYR A 883 -33.14 4.24 -28.60
CA TYR A 883 -32.35 4.92 -27.58
C TYR A 883 -32.58 4.29 -26.20
N ALA A 884 -33.82 3.93 -25.86
CA ALA A 884 -34.11 3.15 -24.66
C ALA A 884 -33.36 1.80 -24.67
N ALA A 885 -33.41 1.08 -25.78
CA ALA A 885 -32.67 -0.16 -25.97
C ALA A 885 -31.14 0.04 -25.98
N ALA A 886 -30.63 1.19 -26.42
CA ALA A 886 -29.21 1.54 -26.32
C ALA A 886 -28.82 1.81 -24.85
N LEU A 887 -29.64 2.52 -24.09
CA LEU A 887 -29.42 2.77 -22.66
C LEU A 887 -29.44 1.47 -21.85
N GLU A 888 -30.35 0.55 -22.16
CA GLU A 888 -30.44 -0.74 -21.47
C GLU A 888 -29.29 -1.68 -21.88
N ARG A 889 -28.86 -1.69 -23.15
CA ARG A 889 -27.61 -2.37 -23.56
C ARG A 889 -26.38 -1.79 -22.84
N GLN A 890 -26.29 -0.45 -22.69
CA GLN A 890 -25.25 0.20 -21.90
C GLN A 890 -25.32 -0.27 -20.44
N ARG A 891 -26.51 -0.28 -19.82
CA ARG A 891 -26.71 -0.69 -18.42
C ARG A 891 -26.37 -2.16 -18.19
N GLN A 892 -26.69 -3.04 -19.13
CA GLN A 892 -26.33 -4.46 -19.09
C GLN A 892 -24.82 -4.63 -19.21
N ARG A 893 -24.16 -3.90 -20.11
CA ARG A 893 -22.68 -3.86 -20.19
C ARG A 893 -22.04 -3.29 -18.92
N GLU A 894 -22.59 -2.24 -18.32
CA GLU A 894 -22.13 -1.69 -17.03
C GLU A 894 -22.26 -2.75 -15.91
N LEU A 895 -23.32 -3.55 -15.91
CA LEU A 895 -23.52 -4.66 -14.96
C LEU A 895 -22.59 -5.86 -15.22
N GLU A 896 -22.35 -6.22 -16.48
CA GLU A 896 -21.38 -7.25 -16.87
C GLU A 896 -19.95 -6.81 -16.55
N GLN A 897 -19.63 -5.54 -16.78
CA GLN A 897 -18.36 -4.95 -16.40
C GLN A 897 -18.21 -4.96 -14.86
N ALA A 898 -19.26 -4.63 -14.10
CA ALA A 898 -19.28 -4.77 -12.62
C ALA A 898 -18.98 -6.20 -12.14
N LYS A 899 -19.52 -7.23 -12.82
CA LYS A 899 -19.17 -8.64 -12.55
C LYS A 899 -17.71 -8.94 -12.95
N LEU A 900 -17.26 -8.39 -14.08
CA LEU A 900 -15.90 -8.58 -14.59
C LEU A 900 -14.84 -7.95 -13.66
N TYR A 901 -15.08 -6.76 -13.09
CA TYR A 901 -14.22 -6.10 -12.10
C TYR A 901 -13.89 -7.06 -10.95
N CYS A 902 -14.92 -7.59 -10.26
CA CYS A 902 -14.78 -8.56 -9.18
C CYS A 902 -14.00 -9.83 -9.60
N SER A 903 -14.19 -10.30 -10.84
CA SER A 903 -13.45 -11.45 -11.38
C SER A 903 -11.98 -11.16 -11.78
N LEU A 904 -11.67 -9.89 -12.08
CA LEU A 904 -10.33 -9.43 -12.45
C LEU A 904 -9.51 -9.06 -11.22
N GLU A 905 -10.10 -8.51 -10.16
CA GLU A 905 -9.44 -8.29 -8.86
C GLU A 905 -8.89 -9.61 -8.31
N ASN A 906 -9.70 -10.68 -8.38
CA ASN A 906 -9.33 -12.07 -8.09
C ASN A 906 -8.16 -12.63 -8.95
N LYS A 907 -7.80 -11.96 -10.05
CA LYS A 907 -6.70 -12.34 -10.95
C LYS A 907 -5.52 -11.37 -10.89
N GLU A 908 -5.71 -10.07 -10.76
CA GLU A 908 -4.61 -9.10 -10.68
C GLU A 908 -3.84 -9.24 -9.37
N ALA A 909 -4.52 -9.47 -8.24
CA ALA A 909 -3.88 -9.88 -6.98
C ALA A 909 -3.04 -11.16 -7.15
N LYS A 910 -3.47 -12.09 -8.01
CA LYS A 910 -2.78 -13.35 -8.34
C LYS A 910 -1.82 -13.26 -9.54
N ASN A 911 -1.59 -12.06 -10.10
CA ASN A 911 -0.61 -11.81 -11.17
C ASN A 911 0.49 -10.82 -10.77
N SER A 912 0.28 -9.98 -9.75
CA SER A 912 1.37 -9.25 -9.06
C SER A 912 2.14 -10.16 -8.09
N MET A 913 1.45 -11.17 -7.55
CA MET A 913 2.04 -12.42 -7.06
C MET A 913 2.31 -13.37 -8.24
N GLY A 914 3.23 -14.32 -8.09
CA GLY A 914 3.72 -15.16 -9.21
C GLY A 914 2.64 -16.05 -9.85
N ASN A 915 2.36 -15.81 -11.14
CA ASN A 915 1.37 -16.57 -11.92
C ASN A 915 1.93 -17.90 -12.44
N THR A 916 1.89 -18.95 -11.61
CA THR A 916 2.18 -20.33 -12.02
C THR A 916 0.88 -21.11 -12.31
N LYS A 917 0.50 -21.23 -13.58
CA LYS A 917 -0.55 -22.17 -14.00
C LYS A 917 -0.03 -23.60 -14.02
N THR A 918 -0.86 -24.54 -13.57
CA THR A 918 -0.64 -25.98 -13.69
C THR A 918 -0.85 -26.46 -15.13
N ASN A 919 0.04 -27.34 -15.61
CA ASN A 919 -0.17 -28.07 -16.87
C ASN A 919 -0.99 -29.33 -16.59
N ALA A 920 -2.15 -29.46 -17.24
CA ALA A 920 -2.87 -30.72 -17.32
C ALA A 920 -2.21 -31.60 -18.40
N ALA A 921 -1.42 -32.59 -17.99
CA ALA A 921 -0.83 -33.56 -18.90
C ALA A 921 -1.83 -34.69 -19.19
N VAL A 922 -2.23 -34.86 -20.46
CA VAL A 922 -3.05 -35.99 -20.91
C VAL A 922 -2.15 -37.22 -20.99
N VAL A 923 -2.29 -38.13 -20.02
CA VAL A 923 -1.61 -39.42 -20.04
C VAL A 923 -2.29 -40.33 -21.05
N LYS A 924 -1.59 -40.71 -22.12
CA LYS A 924 -1.99 -41.86 -22.94
C LYS A 924 -1.62 -43.15 -22.22
N VAL A 925 -2.60 -44.04 -22.07
CA VAL A 925 -2.37 -45.45 -21.70
C VAL A 925 -1.95 -46.20 -22.97
N PRO A 926 -0.88 -47.01 -22.92
CA PRO A 926 -0.67 -48.12 -23.85
C PRO A 926 -1.31 -49.39 -23.26
N ASP A 927 -2.18 -50.05 -24.02
CA ASP A 927 -2.60 -51.41 -23.72
C ASP A 927 -1.47 -52.40 -24.04
N ASP A 928 -1.20 -53.38 -23.17
CA ASP A 928 -0.95 -54.76 -23.62
C ASP A 928 -1.05 -55.84 -22.52
N LEU A 929 -1.79 -56.91 -22.88
CA LEU A 929 -1.63 -58.33 -22.50
C LEU A 929 -1.49 -58.81 -21.02
N SER A 930 -2.67 -59.22 -20.51
CA SER A 930 -2.97 -60.58 -19.98
C SER A 930 -2.56 -61.03 -18.54
N PRO A 931 -3.48 -61.67 -17.78
CA PRO A 931 -3.21 -62.38 -16.51
C PRO A 931 -3.15 -63.91 -16.68
N PRO A 932 -2.77 -64.66 -15.63
CA PRO A 932 -3.75 -65.60 -15.05
C PRO A 932 -3.67 -65.86 -13.52
N PHE A 933 -4.84 -66.13 -12.91
CA PHE A 933 -5.08 -66.91 -11.66
C PHE A 933 -4.53 -66.38 -10.30
N VAL A 934 -5.02 -66.81 -9.12
CA VAL A 934 -6.40 -67.05 -8.59
C VAL A 934 -6.32 -67.24 -7.04
N LEU A 935 -7.39 -66.91 -6.29
CA LEU A 935 -7.48 -67.08 -4.82
C LEU A 935 -8.01 -68.47 -4.40
N PRO A 936 -7.63 -68.97 -3.20
CA PRO A 936 -8.63 -69.42 -2.19
C PRO A 936 -8.34 -68.85 -0.77
N GLN A 937 -9.32 -68.40 0.03
CA GLN A 937 -10.29 -69.16 0.88
C GLN A 937 -9.65 -69.91 2.07
N ALA A 938 -10.31 -70.15 3.22
CA ALA A 938 -11.68 -69.84 3.71
C ALA A 938 -11.59 -69.28 5.17
N ASN A 939 -12.61 -69.01 6.01
CA ASN A 939 -14.06 -69.28 6.12
C ASN A 939 -14.77 -67.97 6.60
N GLY A 940 -16.07 -67.84 6.93
CA GLY A 940 -17.21 -68.76 7.10
C GLY A 940 -17.54 -69.05 8.58
N SER A 941 -18.73 -68.82 9.16
CA SER A 941 -19.96 -68.05 8.88
C SER A 941 -21.05 -68.62 9.82
N HIS A 942 -22.04 -67.80 10.26
CA HIS A 942 -23.24 -68.10 11.10
C HIS A 942 -23.19 -67.51 12.53
N LEU A 943 -24.30 -67.05 13.13
CA LEU A 943 -25.57 -66.45 12.62
C LEU A 943 -26.35 -65.93 13.85
N ALA A 944 -26.98 -64.74 13.79
CA ALA A 944 -28.33 -64.44 14.35
C ALA A 944 -28.63 -62.94 14.52
N LEU A 945 -29.76 -62.52 13.95
CA LEU A 945 -30.75 -61.56 14.49
C LEU A 945 -30.35 -60.12 14.92
N ILE A 946 -30.98 -59.14 14.22
CA ILE A 946 -31.97 -58.18 14.79
C ILE A 946 -31.50 -57.33 16.00
N TRP A 947 -31.44 -55.99 15.94
CA TRP A 947 -32.51 -55.09 15.46
C TRP A 947 -32.06 -53.68 15.04
N PHE A 948 -33.00 -52.93 14.46
CA PHE A 948 -32.93 -51.48 14.22
C PHE A 948 -33.82 -50.81 15.28
N GLY A 949 -33.30 -49.90 16.13
CA GLY A 949 -34.17 -49.05 16.96
C GLY A 949 -33.61 -48.59 18.32
N LYS A 950 -33.93 -47.32 18.65
CA LYS A 950 -33.81 -46.63 19.94
C LYS A 950 -32.41 -46.58 20.62
N PHE A 951 -31.94 -45.36 20.84
CA PHE A 951 -31.38 -45.00 22.16
C PHE A 951 -31.77 -43.58 22.56
N VAL A 952 -32.79 -43.47 23.41
CA VAL A 952 -33.26 -42.25 24.08
C VAL A 952 -33.74 -42.67 25.48
N LEU A 953 -33.27 -41.96 26.51
CA LEU A 953 -33.69 -42.01 27.93
C LEU A 953 -33.49 -43.33 28.71
N LEU A 954 -32.41 -43.37 29.48
CA LEU A 954 -32.39 -43.48 30.95
C LEU A 954 -31.38 -42.40 31.39
N VAL A 955 -31.65 -41.39 32.23
CA VAL A 955 -32.54 -41.23 33.40
C VAL A 955 -32.22 -42.23 34.50
N SER A 956 -31.56 -41.71 35.55
CA SER A 956 -31.69 -42.22 36.91
C SER A 956 -32.57 -41.25 37.67
N ASP A 957 -33.44 -41.79 38.53
CA ASP A 957 -34.56 -41.06 39.12
C ASP A 957 -34.24 -40.42 40.48
N HIS A 958 -35.15 -39.54 40.91
CA HIS A 958 -35.40 -39.13 42.30
C HIS A 958 -34.36 -38.26 43.05
N VAL A 959 -34.71 -37.53 44.13
CA VAL A 959 -35.85 -36.62 44.48
C VAL A 959 -35.64 -36.12 45.93
N SER A 960 -35.99 -34.85 46.20
CA SER A 960 -36.27 -34.21 47.52
C SER A 960 -35.51 -34.58 48.81
N ALA A 961 -34.87 -33.56 49.41
CA ALA A 961 -35.03 -33.08 50.81
C ALA A 961 -33.76 -32.29 51.24
N THR A 962 -33.70 -30.99 51.54
CA THR A 962 -34.61 -30.00 52.19
C THR A 962 -34.50 -29.98 53.73
N VAL A 963 -34.43 -28.75 54.27
CA VAL A 963 -34.34 -28.33 55.69
C VAL A 963 -32.93 -28.39 56.33
N GLY A 964 -32.47 -27.24 56.84
CA GLY A 964 -31.19 -27.07 57.52
C GLY A 964 -30.94 -25.64 58.02
N HIS A 965 -31.96 -24.98 58.58
CA HIS A 965 -31.79 -23.66 59.22
C HIS A 965 -30.85 -23.73 60.43
N LEU A 966 -30.06 -22.68 60.68
CA LEU A 966 -30.22 -21.82 61.86
C LEU A 966 -29.27 -20.59 61.86
N LEU A 967 -29.86 -19.42 62.09
CA LEU A 967 -29.24 -18.27 62.78
C LEU A 967 -29.33 -18.54 64.32
N PRO A 968 -28.68 -17.79 65.24
CA PRO A 968 -28.22 -16.40 65.10
C PRO A 968 -26.91 -15.99 65.83
N SER A 969 -26.56 -14.70 65.73
CA SER A 969 -25.92 -13.86 66.77
C SER A 969 -24.45 -14.19 67.19
N GLU A 970 -23.62 -13.29 67.74
CA GLU A 970 -23.78 -11.89 68.21
C GLU A 970 -22.64 -10.97 67.70
N THR A 971 -22.89 -9.66 67.70
CA THR A 971 -21.89 -8.57 67.75
C THR A 971 -21.86 -8.05 69.21
N PRO A 972 -20.75 -7.50 69.80
CA PRO A 972 -20.19 -6.23 69.28
C PRO A 972 -18.76 -5.74 69.68
N VAL A 973 -18.33 -4.66 69.02
CA VAL A 973 -17.64 -3.44 69.58
C VAL A 973 -16.13 -3.44 69.94
N THR A 974 -15.48 -2.30 69.60
CA THR A 974 -14.12 -1.80 69.95
C THR A 974 -12.88 -2.60 69.50
N GLY A 975 -11.72 -1.98 69.23
CA GLY A 975 -11.42 -0.54 69.10
C GLY A 975 -9.95 -0.15 69.35
N ALA A 976 -9.55 1.01 68.81
CA ALA A 976 -8.32 1.79 69.09
C ALA A 976 -6.93 1.29 68.61
N ASP A 977 -6.19 2.25 68.03
CA ASP A 977 -4.72 2.45 68.05
C ASP A 977 -4.11 2.33 69.47
N PRO A 978 -2.78 2.09 69.69
CA PRO A 978 -1.72 2.89 69.05
C PRO A 978 -0.30 2.28 68.82
N ASP A 979 0.51 3.07 68.09
CA ASP A 979 1.99 3.07 68.02
C ASP A 979 2.61 3.69 69.33
N PRO A 980 3.84 3.33 69.76
CA PRO A 980 4.97 4.28 69.53
C PRO A 980 6.43 3.73 69.51
N ASP A 981 7.34 4.64 69.12
CA ASP A 981 8.76 4.80 69.54
C ASP A 981 9.89 3.87 69.00
N ALA A 982 11.16 4.30 68.85
CA ALA A 982 11.77 5.65 68.69
C ALA A 982 13.31 5.57 68.40
N ASN A 983 13.92 6.72 68.04
CA ASN A 983 15.37 7.07 68.08
C ASN A 983 16.32 6.45 67.02
N THR A 984 17.44 7.10 66.60
CA THR A 984 18.15 8.29 67.13
C THR A 984 18.75 9.20 66.02
N ARG A 985 19.22 10.41 66.39
CA ARG A 985 19.90 11.45 65.58
C ARG A 985 21.23 11.88 66.25
N PRO A 986 22.22 12.58 65.60
CA PRO A 986 22.16 14.03 65.25
C PRO A 986 23.05 14.40 64.00
N ASN A 987 23.62 15.59 63.68
CA ASN A 987 23.65 16.96 64.24
C ASN A 987 24.09 18.04 63.19
N ARG A 988 23.88 19.35 63.48
CA ARG A 988 24.52 20.59 62.93
C ARG A 988 24.50 20.90 61.39
N GLY A 989 24.22 22.12 60.90
CA GLY A 989 23.62 23.35 61.51
C GLY A 989 24.01 24.70 60.83
N ILE A 990 23.32 25.81 61.21
CA ILE A 990 23.75 27.26 61.14
C ILE A 990 23.71 27.95 59.72
N ARG A 991 23.22 29.21 59.46
CA ARG A 991 22.54 30.32 60.22
C ARG A 991 21.93 31.43 59.30
N ARG A 992 20.78 32.04 59.70
CA ARG A 992 20.30 33.47 59.51
C ARG A 992 20.04 34.03 58.07
N ALA A 993 19.27 35.12 57.82
CA ALA A 993 18.77 36.25 58.66
C ALA A 993 17.29 36.70 58.39
N LEU A 994 16.86 37.88 58.90
CA LEU A 994 15.46 38.41 59.00
C LEU A 994 15.14 39.64 58.11
N VAL A 995 13.85 39.98 57.92
CA VAL A 995 13.16 41.31 58.16
C VAL A 995 11.66 41.22 57.71
N VAL A 996 10.67 41.16 58.63
CA VAL A 996 9.70 42.22 59.12
C VAL A 996 8.65 42.75 58.11
N GLY A 997 7.35 42.71 58.48
CA GLY A 997 6.17 43.34 57.78
C GLY A 997 5.58 44.55 58.55
N PRO A 998 4.37 45.12 58.25
CA PRO A 998 3.05 44.50 58.60
C PRO A 998 1.84 44.90 57.61
N PRO A 999 0.53 45.11 57.97
CA PRO A 999 -0.59 44.37 57.29
C PRO A 999 -1.85 45.21 56.80
N PRO A 1000 -3.16 44.89 57.00
CA PRO A 1000 -4.21 44.89 55.93
C PRO A 1000 -5.43 45.84 56.15
N PRO A 1001 -6.53 45.83 55.31
CA PRO A 1001 -7.78 45.12 55.72
C PRO A 1001 -8.86 44.67 54.63
N VAL A 1002 -9.47 43.48 54.85
CA VAL A 1002 -10.95 43.12 54.95
C VAL A 1002 -12.01 43.40 53.85
N THR A 1003 -12.82 42.37 53.46
CA THR A 1003 -14.34 42.35 53.44
C THR A 1003 -14.99 40.96 53.07
N HIS A 1004 -16.26 40.73 53.45
CA HIS A 1004 -17.12 39.50 53.28
C HIS A 1004 -18.65 39.89 53.47
N PRO A 1005 -19.70 39.00 53.65
CA PRO A 1005 -20.17 37.78 52.93
C PRO A 1005 -21.66 37.82 52.34
N PRO A 1006 -22.77 37.12 52.80
CA PRO A 1006 -23.70 36.38 51.90
C PRO A 1006 -25.26 36.46 52.16
N PRO A 1007 -26.12 35.72 51.42
CA PRO A 1007 -27.33 35.02 51.98
C PRO A 1007 -27.68 33.63 51.34
N ARG A 1008 -27.98 32.52 52.07
CA ARG A 1008 -29.23 31.98 52.73
C ARG A 1008 -30.24 31.21 51.82
N ILE A 1009 -30.45 29.88 51.98
CA ILE A 1009 -31.42 29.07 52.84
C ILE A 1009 -32.87 28.98 52.24
N VAL A 1010 -33.35 27.83 51.67
CA VAL A 1010 -33.96 26.56 52.26
C VAL A 1010 -35.41 26.75 52.78
N PRO A 1011 -36.44 25.87 52.56
CA PRO A 1011 -36.49 24.38 52.49
C PRO A 1011 -37.32 23.74 51.32
N GLY A 1012 -37.54 22.40 51.18
CA GLY A 1012 -36.97 21.18 51.82
C GLY A 1012 -37.87 19.90 51.71
N ARG A 1013 -37.33 18.72 52.12
CA ARG A 1013 -37.94 17.35 52.22
C ARG A 1013 -38.23 16.61 50.88
N CYS A 1014 -38.17 15.26 50.75
CA CYS A 1014 -37.71 14.16 51.64
C CYS A 1014 -37.46 12.83 50.87
N GLN A 1015 -36.54 11.96 51.38
CA GLN A 1015 -36.39 10.51 51.09
C GLN A 1015 -35.96 10.09 49.64
N LEU A 1016 -35.29 8.96 49.35
CA LEU A 1016 -34.63 7.92 50.18
C LEU A 1016 -33.29 7.41 49.53
N ARG A 1017 -32.72 6.29 50.00
CA ARG A 1017 -31.32 5.83 49.83
C ARG A 1017 -30.97 5.14 48.49
N LEU A 1018 -29.82 5.54 47.93
CA LEU A 1018 -28.57 4.78 47.72
C LEU A 1018 -28.58 3.28 47.27
N ALA A 1019 -27.66 2.99 46.33
CA ALA A 1019 -26.79 1.79 46.19
C ALA A 1019 -27.10 0.66 45.16
N PHE A 1020 -26.26 0.65 44.10
CA PHE A 1020 -25.49 -0.47 43.53
C PHE A 1020 -26.10 -1.69 42.78
N LEU A 1021 -25.21 -2.21 41.93
CA LEU A 1021 -25.03 -3.59 41.42
C LEU A 1021 -25.61 -4.01 40.05
N ILE A 1022 -25.05 -5.13 39.58
CA ILE A 1022 -24.98 -5.61 38.20
C ILE A 1022 -25.65 -6.99 38.12
N SER A 1023 -26.40 -7.26 37.06
CA SER A 1023 -26.40 -8.51 36.25
C SER A 1023 -27.74 -8.77 35.56
N ALA A 1024 -27.70 -9.67 34.59
CA ALA A 1024 -28.75 -10.04 33.65
C ALA A 1024 -30.04 -10.63 34.28
N CYS A 1025 -31.14 -10.57 33.51
CA CYS A 1025 -31.75 -11.80 33.00
C CYS A 1025 -32.68 -11.54 31.80
N CYS A 1026 -33.09 -12.62 31.13
CA CYS A 1026 -34.01 -12.61 29.98
C CYS A 1026 -35.47 -12.86 30.41
N SER A 1027 -36.38 -12.74 29.41
CA SER A 1027 -37.62 -13.51 29.19
C SER A 1027 -38.93 -12.67 29.09
N PRO A 1028 -39.93 -13.07 28.26
CA PRO A 1028 -41.10 -12.23 27.91
C PRO A 1028 -42.47 -12.75 28.42
N ALA A 1029 -43.52 -11.91 28.36
CA ALA A 1029 -44.92 -12.24 27.94
C ALA A 1029 -45.93 -11.11 28.29
N ALA A 1030 -47.12 -11.12 27.65
CA ALA A 1030 -48.24 -10.14 27.68
C ALA A 1030 -48.09 -8.96 26.69
N ILE A 1031 -48.81 -8.82 25.56
CA ILE A 1031 -50.03 -9.45 24.98
C ILE A 1031 -51.39 -8.95 25.54
N ILE A 1032 -52.25 -8.48 24.60
CA ILE A 1032 -53.70 -8.11 24.65
C ILE A 1032 -54.11 -6.67 25.09
N ARG A 1033 -54.62 -5.90 24.10
CA ARG A 1033 -55.79 -4.97 23.99
C ARG A 1033 -56.16 -4.08 25.21
N LEU A 1034 -56.64 -2.82 25.07
CA LEU A 1034 -57.65 -2.24 24.14
C LEU A 1034 -57.12 -0.94 23.45
N SER A 1035 -57.51 -0.48 22.26
CA SER A 1035 -58.81 -0.35 21.53
C SER A 1035 -59.50 1.02 21.71
N SER A 1036 -60.07 1.56 20.62
CA SER A 1036 -60.80 2.85 20.45
C SER A 1036 -59.92 4.13 20.44
N LEU A 1037 -60.24 5.22 19.70
CA LEU A 1037 -61.39 5.56 18.82
C LEU A 1037 -60.90 5.86 17.36
N ILE A 1038 -61.54 5.31 16.30
CA ILE A 1038 -62.58 5.92 15.41
C ILE A 1038 -62.07 7.12 14.57
N GLY A 1039 -62.27 7.22 13.24
CA GLY A 1039 -63.00 6.37 12.26
C GLY A 1039 -62.69 6.78 10.79
N SER A 1040 -62.92 5.94 9.77
CA SER A 1040 -64.20 5.72 9.02
C SER A 1040 -64.59 6.88 8.08
N THR A 1041 -64.95 6.72 6.78
CA THR A 1041 -65.39 5.53 6.01
C THR A 1041 -65.43 5.77 4.47
N ILE A 1042 -65.74 4.72 3.69
CA ILE A 1042 -66.58 4.69 2.45
C ILE A 1042 -65.96 4.74 1.02
N LEU A 1043 -66.09 3.56 0.35
CA LEU A 1043 -66.42 3.20 -1.05
C LEU A 1043 -65.47 3.32 -2.28
N SER A 1044 -65.58 2.26 -3.09
CA SER A 1044 -65.02 1.92 -4.42
C SER A 1044 -65.92 2.46 -5.58
N PRO A 1045 -65.82 2.09 -6.90
CA PRO A 1045 -65.37 0.83 -7.59
C PRO A 1045 -64.25 1.08 -8.66
N ASP A 1046 -63.81 0.21 -9.60
CA ASP A 1046 -64.33 -0.96 -10.36
C ASP A 1046 -63.22 -2.05 -10.53
N ILE A 1047 -63.44 -3.37 -10.32
CA ILE A 1047 -64.02 -4.43 -11.20
C ILE A 1047 -63.11 -4.85 -12.40
N PRO A 1048 -62.85 -6.15 -12.71
CA PRO A 1048 -62.95 -7.41 -11.92
C PRO A 1048 -61.71 -8.36 -12.01
N VAL A 1049 -61.68 -9.43 -11.19
CA VAL A 1049 -61.00 -10.71 -11.50
C VAL A 1049 -61.84 -11.86 -10.90
N ASP A 1050 -62.02 -12.95 -11.67
CA ASP A 1050 -62.63 -14.24 -11.26
C ASP A 1050 -61.87 -15.38 -12.02
N PRO A 1051 -61.93 -16.68 -11.66
CA PRO A 1051 -60.71 -17.47 -11.51
C PRO A 1051 -60.68 -18.77 -12.34
N SER A 1052 -59.74 -19.67 -12.01
CA SER A 1052 -59.37 -20.91 -12.73
C SER A 1052 -58.68 -20.63 -14.08
N HIS A 1053 -57.64 -21.35 -14.49
CA HIS A 1053 -57.39 -22.78 -14.32
C HIS A 1053 -56.11 -23.15 -13.55
N VAL A 1054 -56.20 -24.25 -12.80
CA VAL A 1054 -55.07 -25.07 -12.36
C VAL A 1054 -54.99 -26.30 -13.28
N LEU A 1055 -53.80 -26.88 -13.43
CA LEU A 1055 -53.43 -27.94 -14.39
C LEU A 1055 -53.34 -27.45 -15.85
N ASP A 1056 -52.10 -27.22 -16.30
CA ASP A 1056 -51.51 -28.04 -17.37
C ASP A 1056 -49.97 -27.89 -17.37
N ILE A 1057 -49.28 -28.48 -18.35
CA ILE A 1057 -47.81 -28.51 -18.51
C ILE A 1057 -47.07 -29.40 -17.49
N ILE A 1058 -47.47 -30.67 -17.43
CA ILE A 1058 -46.49 -31.78 -17.41
C ILE A 1058 -46.76 -32.67 -18.62
N ASN A 1059 -46.25 -32.25 -19.79
CA ASN A 1059 -45.89 -33.08 -20.95
C ASN A 1059 -45.56 -32.18 -22.16
N GLU A 1060 -44.30 -32.13 -22.58
CA GLU A 1060 -43.89 -32.23 -24.00
C GLU A 1060 -42.36 -32.26 -24.16
N SER A 1061 -41.89 -32.68 -25.34
CA SER A 1061 -40.50 -32.60 -25.81
C SER A 1061 -39.42 -33.44 -25.09
N THR A 1062 -39.59 -34.77 -25.05
CA THR A 1062 -38.43 -35.67 -25.18
C THR A 1062 -38.15 -35.90 -26.67
N GLY A 1063 -36.95 -35.56 -27.15
CA GLY A 1063 -36.60 -35.67 -28.58
C GLY A 1063 -35.10 -35.63 -28.87
N HIS A 1064 -34.61 -36.66 -29.55
CA HIS A 1064 -33.24 -36.86 -30.05
C HIS A 1064 -32.69 -35.68 -30.90
N VAL A 1065 -31.37 -35.49 -31.16
CA VAL A 1065 -30.20 -36.40 -31.17
C VAL A 1065 -28.89 -35.65 -30.83
N SER A 1066 -27.90 -36.33 -30.21
CA SER A 1066 -26.42 -36.09 -30.23
C SER A 1066 -25.78 -34.72 -29.90
N GLY A 1067 -24.69 -34.74 -29.12
CA GLY A 1067 -23.64 -33.70 -29.17
C GLY A 1067 -22.86 -33.48 -27.87
N ASN A 1068 -21.56 -33.77 -27.87
CA ASN A 1068 -20.66 -33.63 -26.70
C ASN A 1068 -20.62 -32.21 -26.10
N VAL A 1069 -21.19 -32.01 -24.90
CA VAL A 1069 -20.74 -30.99 -23.94
C VAL A 1069 -20.86 -31.52 -22.50
N ALA A 1070 -19.76 -31.46 -21.73
CA ALA A 1070 -19.73 -31.91 -20.34
C ALA A 1070 -19.03 -30.89 -19.40
N VAL A 1071 -19.65 -29.72 -19.19
CA VAL A 1071 -19.37 -28.82 -18.04
C VAL A 1071 -20.63 -28.03 -17.66
N ALA A 1072 -21.48 -28.54 -16.76
CA ALA A 1072 -22.49 -27.77 -16.03
C ALA A 1072 -23.18 -28.61 -14.92
N SER A 1073 -22.60 -28.72 -13.72
CA SER A 1073 -23.28 -29.32 -12.55
C SER A 1073 -22.66 -28.85 -11.23
N SER A 1074 -23.03 -27.65 -10.78
CA SER A 1074 -22.70 -27.16 -9.42
C SER A 1074 -23.72 -26.15 -8.85
N CYS A 1075 -24.63 -25.59 -9.63
CA CYS A 1075 -25.61 -24.61 -9.12
C CYS A 1075 -26.78 -25.24 -8.34
N CYS A 1076 -27.27 -26.42 -8.74
CA CYS A 1076 -28.49 -27.02 -8.19
C CYS A 1076 -28.38 -27.53 -6.74
N LEU A 1077 -27.19 -27.48 -6.12
CA LEU A 1077 -26.98 -27.89 -4.73
C LEU A 1077 -27.10 -26.74 -3.71
N LEU A 1078 -27.05 -25.47 -4.14
CA LEU A 1078 -27.17 -24.33 -3.23
C LEU A 1078 -28.63 -24.05 -2.80
N GLU A 1079 -29.58 -24.17 -3.72
CA GLU A 1079 -31.01 -23.93 -3.43
C GLU A 1079 -31.62 -24.98 -2.49
N ALA A 1080 -31.07 -26.19 -2.47
CA ALA A 1080 -31.48 -27.24 -1.53
C ALA A 1080 -31.01 -26.95 -0.09
N GLY A 1081 -29.83 -26.34 0.09
CA GLY A 1081 -29.29 -26.04 1.41
C GLY A 1081 -30.01 -24.90 2.12
N LEU A 1082 -30.37 -23.83 1.39
CA LEU A 1082 -31.02 -22.65 1.97
C LEU A 1082 -32.40 -22.95 2.58
N LYS A 1083 -33.22 -23.76 1.89
CA LYS A 1083 -34.56 -24.15 2.40
C LYS A 1083 -34.51 -25.04 3.65
N LEU A 1084 -33.38 -25.69 3.94
CA LEU A 1084 -33.21 -26.50 5.15
C LEU A 1084 -32.95 -25.64 6.39
N VAL A 1085 -32.32 -24.47 6.23
CA VAL A 1085 -32.02 -23.55 7.34
C VAL A 1085 -33.28 -22.80 7.80
N GLU A 1086 -34.14 -22.36 6.88
CA GLU A 1086 -35.41 -21.71 7.23
C GLU A 1086 -36.33 -22.66 8.03
N LEU A 1087 -36.46 -23.93 7.62
CA LEU A 1087 -37.29 -24.90 8.36
C LEU A 1087 -36.79 -25.15 9.80
N VAL A 1088 -35.49 -25.19 10.03
CA VAL A 1088 -34.92 -25.45 11.36
C VAL A 1088 -35.11 -24.25 12.29
N CYS A 1089 -34.93 -23.01 11.81
CA CYS A 1089 -35.18 -21.83 12.62
C CYS A 1089 -36.66 -21.65 12.98
N GLN A 1090 -37.58 -22.00 12.07
CA GLN A 1090 -39.02 -21.92 12.35
C GLN A 1090 -39.46 -22.91 13.43
N ALA A 1091 -38.88 -24.12 13.46
CA ALA A 1091 -39.27 -25.19 14.37
C ALA A 1091 -38.86 -24.97 15.85
N THR A 1092 -37.91 -24.08 16.13
CA THR A 1092 -37.40 -23.83 17.50
C THR A 1092 -38.13 -22.74 18.29
N CYS A 1093 -39.17 -22.10 17.73
CA CYS A 1093 -39.91 -21.03 18.41
C CYS A 1093 -41.31 -21.43 18.95
N ASP A 1094 -41.90 -22.54 18.51
CA ASP A 1094 -43.29 -22.90 18.83
C ASP A 1094 -43.45 -23.92 19.99
N SER A 1095 -42.35 -24.39 20.61
CA SER A 1095 -42.39 -25.48 21.60
C SER A 1095 -42.31 -25.03 23.07
N SER A 1096 -43.00 -23.94 23.46
CA SER A 1096 -43.00 -23.48 24.86
C SER A 1096 -44.25 -22.68 25.30
N ASN A 1097 -45.46 -23.24 25.17
CA ASN A 1097 -46.60 -22.90 26.07
C ASN A 1097 -47.82 -23.87 26.04
N SER A 1098 -47.55 -25.17 26.22
CA SER A 1098 -48.51 -26.16 26.74
C SER A 1098 -47.70 -27.39 27.17
N VAL A 1099 -47.88 -28.03 28.33
CA VAL A 1099 -49.07 -28.10 29.21
C VAL A 1099 -48.71 -27.70 30.65
N LEU A 1100 -49.68 -27.15 31.38
CA LEU A 1100 -49.61 -26.92 32.83
C LEU A 1100 -50.89 -27.46 33.50
N ALA A 1101 -50.98 -28.79 33.61
CA ALA A 1101 -52.05 -29.53 34.28
C ALA A 1101 -51.61 -30.99 34.54
N ALA A 1102 -51.88 -31.49 35.75
CA ALA A 1102 -51.40 -32.75 36.34
C ALA A 1102 -49.88 -32.79 36.61
#